data_AF-A0A7X9J0X7-F1
#
_entry.id   AF-A0A7X9J0X7-F1
#
_cell.length_a   1.000
_cell.length_b   1.000
_cell.length_c   1.000
_cell.angle_alpha   90.00
_cell.angle_beta   90.00
_cell.angle_gamma   90.00
#
_symmetry.space_group_name_H-M   'P 1'
#
loop_
_entity.id
_entity.type
_entity.pdbx_description
1 polymer ?
#
loop_
_entity_poly.entity_id
_entity_poly.type
_entity_poly.pdbx_seq_one_letter_code
_entity_poly.pdbx_strand_id
1 'polypeptide(L)'
;MPFSSGQPARFHPVRLGILIAWLISTLPAISAPIRDYPTTLTQPDGSSVKALLSGDEYFNWAHDKNGYVIMQDRRSGLWVYAAKDGDDIAPTAFIAGKVDPASVGLTPNALPSPDGMASLRKEKLARRYSDDGPSYAPTQGTLSNIVIYIRFKDQTEFTTSTSTYDAMFNGTTSNSSMRNYFKEVSFTKLTVNTYFYPTTTGSTVVSYQDSQPRAYYEPYNATSNPIGYQDDSQAATREHTLLAAAVNAVGSQVPTTLNLDIDSDGRVDNVCFVVKGSPGAWADLLWPHKWSLYTQYVTLNGKRVYTYNLQLENHMLYSSGVGVLCHEMFHSLGAPDLYHYSYDGYVPVGPWDVMENNQEPPQHMSAYMKYRYGRWITSIPEITTSGSYSLNPLTYPTNNCWKIKSPNSTTEYFVLEYRLKSGKFENSLPGSGLLVYRVNTRYDGNGNASGPPDELYVYRPGGSCTTNGSVSSAYLSSNSGRKAINDYTNPKSFLSNCEPAGLNIDNIGTAGTTITFDVHIMTGTARRVVFQAVPAQTYAGDLLSPQPVVKIVDSQGAVVQDSTAPVTISIKANSGANGATLLGTTTVNAVGGIATFTDLAVDLAGTGYVLTASSPNLVSSDCASFTIARRPTTLVYTAQPGDAFIGHILSPAPVLEIRDSLGERVSDYSGSVSISIKPGTGSSEATLGGILTTNAVKGIASFGDLTLNKAATGYVLTAVTGTLPPVDSSPFSVIRSPMGFLSQTGPNEVTVSLDPADRTVQICDFVIAFPTADLTTPTASDVTPSANWAYTFVESGAGMVRFWLDNWDGVSSTGPAAKIRFTPVSGVSGRSIPIRILTTSNVADNEFVSYYLAENVLRFVPGGKLAFTAQPGHAEPGLTIPGPPTISLRDGTEADVTDVPSMITISLKPGSGNPTAALSGTRKRSLAGGLASFNDLSVDLPGSDYALVATADGFSPAESMPFNVGAVPFVVSDVVSSLRWAAGLDPAPADGIGRLNVARDGESAEVIDAADAIVIARKIAGLDSNP
;
A
#
# COMPACT_ATOMS: atom_id res chain seq x y z
N MET A 1 13.58 74.20 -47.15
CA MET A 1 13.40 72.77 -47.48
C MET A 1 14.75 72.08 -47.36
N PRO A 2 14.83 70.79 -47.00
CA PRO A 2 13.93 69.98 -46.15
C PRO A 2 14.72 69.42 -44.94
N PHE A 3 14.23 68.67 -43.94
CA PHE A 3 12.97 68.41 -43.20
C PHE A 3 13.49 67.73 -41.89
N SER A 4 12.91 67.78 -40.68
CA SER A 4 11.63 68.26 -40.17
C SER A 4 11.73 68.70 -38.69
N SER A 5 10.81 69.58 -38.28
CA SER A 5 10.27 69.88 -36.93
C SER A 5 10.53 68.90 -35.76
N GLY A 6 10.55 69.34 -34.49
CA GLY A 6 10.25 70.67 -33.93
C GLY A 6 10.25 70.69 -32.39
N GLN A 7 10.34 71.87 -31.77
CA GLN A 7 10.55 72.07 -30.32
C GLN A 7 9.25 72.47 -29.53
N PRO A 8 9.28 73.15 -28.35
CA PRO A 8 9.24 72.52 -27.03
C PRO A 8 8.18 73.14 -26.07
N ALA A 9 8.29 72.89 -24.75
CA ALA A 9 7.40 73.43 -23.71
C ALA A 9 7.74 74.88 -23.23
N ARG A 10 6.73 75.61 -22.68
CA ARG A 10 6.87 76.58 -21.54
C ARG A 10 5.53 77.21 -21.02
N PHE A 11 5.16 76.84 -19.78
CA PHE A 11 4.59 77.58 -18.61
C PHE A 11 3.60 78.80 -18.64
N HIS A 12 2.49 78.63 -17.87
CA HIS A 12 1.78 79.55 -16.91
C HIS A 12 1.08 80.86 -17.40
N PRO A 13 0.03 81.43 -16.71
CA PRO A 13 -0.28 81.42 -15.25
C PRO A 13 -1.78 81.25 -14.81
N VAL A 14 -2.09 81.62 -13.55
CA VAL A 14 -3.33 81.39 -12.76
C VAL A 14 -4.47 82.43 -12.96
N ARG A 15 -5.75 82.01 -12.84
CA ARG A 15 -6.88 82.84 -12.32
C ARG A 15 -7.85 82.02 -11.45
N LEU A 16 -8.62 82.71 -10.61
CA LEU A 16 -9.32 82.21 -9.41
C LEU A 16 -10.82 82.58 -9.39
N GLY A 17 -11.67 81.72 -8.79
CA GLY A 17 -13.10 81.94 -8.47
C GLY A 17 -14.06 81.10 -9.33
N ILE A 18 -15.15 80.49 -8.84
CA ILE A 18 -15.85 80.55 -7.53
C ILE A 18 -16.41 79.14 -7.19
N LEU A 19 -16.00 78.60 -6.02
CA LEU A 19 -16.83 78.13 -4.88
C LEU A 19 -18.15 77.33 -5.09
N ILE A 20 -18.31 76.27 -4.25
CA ILE A 20 -19.52 75.48 -3.91
C ILE A 20 -19.99 74.42 -4.94
N ALA A 21 -19.40 73.20 -4.89
CA ALA A 21 -20.04 71.94 -5.30
C ALA A 21 -19.26 70.66 -4.88
N TRP A 22 -18.67 70.61 -3.67
CA TRP A 22 -17.96 69.41 -3.16
C TRP A 22 -18.33 69.10 -1.71
N LEU A 23 -19.58 68.66 -1.49
CA LEU A 23 -20.01 68.12 -0.20
C LEU A 23 -21.27 67.22 -0.27
N ILE A 24 -21.36 66.40 -1.32
CA ILE A 24 -22.11 65.14 -1.28
C ILE A 24 -21.24 64.06 -1.93
N SER A 25 -20.31 63.50 -1.16
CA SER A 25 -19.83 62.16 -1.46
C SER A 25 -20.98 61.20 -1.19
N THR A 26 -21.60 60.67 -2.25
CA THR A 26 -22.50 59.52 -2.12
C THR A 26 -21.66 58.35 -1.63
N LEU A 27 -21.71 58.08 -0.32
CA LEU A 27 -21.16 56.87 0.26
C LEU A 27 -21.80 55.67 -0.44
N PRO A 28 -21.04 54.67 -0.91
CA PRO A 28 -21.63 53.43 -1.40
C PRO A 28 -22.35 52.71 -0.26
N ALA A 29 -23.39 51.93 -0.58
CA ALA A 29 -24.20 51.24 0.41
C ALA A 29 -23.37 50.25 1.28
N ILE A 30 -23.73 50.13 2.56
CA ILE A 30 -23.10 49.25 3.54
C ILE A 30 -24.15 48.57 4.44
N SER A 31 -24.18 47.25 4.39
CA SER A 31 -24.64 46.23 5.36
C SER A 31 -24.45 44.88 4.65
N ALA A 32 -24.37 43.69 5.23
CA ALA A 32 -23.93 43.31 6.57
C ALA A 32 -22.39 43.52 6.78
N PRO A 33 -21.88 43.39 8.02
CA PRO A 33 -22.66 43.62 9.26
C PRO A 33 -23.28 45.03 9.16
N ILE A 34 -24.35 45.31 9.92
CA ILE A 34 -24.90 46.66 9.92
C ILE A 34 -23.80 47.62 10.36
N ARG A 35 -23.61 48.73 9.65
CA ARG A 35 -22.65 49.78 10.01
C ARG A 35 -23.32 51.14 9.91
N ASP A 36 -23.09 51.97 10.92
CA ASP A 36 -23.48 53.37 10.97
C ASP A 36 -24.99 53.63 10.72
N TYR A 37 -25.90 52.69 11.03
CA TYR A 37 -27.33 52.86 10.77
C TYR A 37 -27.93 53.95 11.68
N PRO A 38 -28.47 55.06 11.14
CA PRO A 38 -28.92 56.18 11.97
C PRO A 38 -30.10 55.81 12.87
N THR A 39 -29.98 56.09 14.17
CA THR A 39 -31.04 55.89 15.16
C THR A 39 -31.18 57.08 16.12
N THR A 40 -32.21 57.06 16.94
CA THR A 40 -32.44 58.04 18.01
C THR A 40 -32.75 57.30 19.30
N LEU A 41 -31.93 57.54 20.33
CA LEU A 41 -32.09 56.96 21.66
C LEU A 41 -32.89 57.94 22.52
N THR A 42 -33.95 57.48 23.16
CA THR A 42 -34.74 58.30 24.09
C THR A 42 -34.28 58.05 25.52
N GLN A 43 -33.90 59.13 26.22
CA GLN A 43 -33.57 59.14 27.63
C GLN A 43 -34.84 59.04 28.50
N PRO A 44 -34.75 58.56 29.76
CA PRO A 44 -35.87 58.54 30.71
C PRO A 44 -36.54 59.92 30.96
N ASP A 45 -35.85 61.04 30.72
CA ASP A 45 -36.42 62.39 30.81
C ASP A 45 -37.21 62.83 29.54
N GLY A 46 -37.33 61.95 28.55
CA GLY A 46 -37.95 62.21 27.25
C GLY A 46 -37.06 62.97 26.26
N SER A 47 -35.82 63.34 26.63
CA SER A 47 -34.86 63.93 25.69
C SER A 47 -34.25 62.88 24.77
N SER A 48 -33.82 63.29 23.57
CA SER A 48 -33.35 62.39 22.52
C SER A 48 -31.88 62.60 22.17
N VAL A 49 -31.14 61.50 22.01
CA VAL A 49 -29.73 61.45 21.59
C VAL A 49 -29.67 60.85 20.19
N LYS A 50 -29.00 61.52 19.25
CA LYS A 50 -28.69 60.94 17.94
C LYS A 50 -27.56 59.93 18.08
N ALA A 51 -27.78 58.71 17.60
CA ALA A 51 -26.79 57.65 17.61
C ALA A 51 -26.77 56.91 16.26
N LEU A 52 -25.80 56.03 16.12
CA LEU A 52 -25.61 55.11 15.02
C LEU A 52 -25.61 53.69 15.60
N LEU A 53 -26.12 52.72 14.84
CA LEU A 53 -26.08 51.30 15.18
C LEU A 53 -25.10 50.57 14.27
N SER A 54 -24.23 49.78 14.87
CA SER A 54 -23.32 48.87 14.17
C SER A 54 -23.35 47.50 14.83
N GLY A 55 -23.18 46.43 14.05
CA GLY A 55 -23.16 45.06 14.58
C GLY A 55 -23.73 43.97 13.67
N ASP A 56 -23.79 42.76 14.23
CA ASP A 56 -24.36 41.54 13.67
C ASP A 56 -25.32 40.88 14.70
N GLU A 57 -25.76 39.64 14.45
CA GLU A 57 -26.67 38.93 15.35
C GLU A 57 -26.00 38.44 16.66
N TYR A 58 -24.66 38.37 16.69
CA TYR A 58 -23.88 37.97 17.87
C TYR A 58 -23.57 39.18 18.74
N PHE A 59 -23.21 40.32 18.16
CA PHE A 59 -22.93 41.56 18.89
C PHE A 59 -23.32 42.82 18.09
N ASN A 60 -24.09 43.70 18.72
CA ASN A 60 -24.44 45.01 18.20
C ASN A 60 -24.40 46.07 19.30
N TRP A 61 -24.04 47.30 18.91
CA TRP A 61 -23.89 48.43 19.83
C TRP A 61 -24.40 49.73 19.20
N ALA A 62 -24.83 50.65 20.06
CA ALA A 62 -25.01 52.04 19.68
C ALA A 62 -23.70 52.82 19.87
N HIS A 63 -23.48 53.83 19.04
CA HIS A 63 -22.36 54.77 19.19
C HIS A 63 -22.71 56.15 18.62
N ASP A 64 -21.92 57.17 18.94
CA ASP A 64 -22.03 58.46 18.24
C ASP A 64 -21.23 58.48 16.92
N LYS A 65 -21.35 59.59 16.19
CA LYS A 65 -20.68 59.84 14.90
C LYS A 65 -19.14 59.80 14.94
N ASN A 66 -18.53 59.81 16.13
CA ASN A 66 -17.08 59.75 16.34
C ASN A 66 -16.64 58.36 16.82
N GLY A 67 -17.56 57.39 16.95
CA GLY A 67 -17.28 56.02 17.39
C GLY A 67 -17.30 55.82 18.91
N TYR A 68 -17.74 56.79 19.72
CA TYR A 68 -17.89 56.56 21.16
C TYR A 68 -19.12 55.71 21.43
N VAL A 69 -18.91 54.54 22.04
CA VAL A 69 -19.95 53.54 22.31
C VAL A 69 -20.92 54.08 23.36
N ILE A 70 -22.21 53.87 23.12
CA ILE A 70 -23.33 54.27 23.98
C ILE A 70 -24.08 53.00 24.37
N MET A 71 -24.41 52.86 25.65
CA MET A 71 -25.19 51.73 26.18
C MET A 71 -26.16 52.23 27.25
N GLN A 72 -27.23 51.47 27.51
CA GLN A 72 -28.15 51.80 28.59
C GLN A 72 -27.62 51.24 29.92
N ASP A 73 -27.49 52.09 30.93
CA ASP A 73 -27.24 51.61 32.29
C ASP A 73 -28.50 50.87 32.80
N ARG A 74 -28.38 49.56 33.03
CA ARG A 74 -29.48 48.72 33.52
C ARG A 74 -30.03 49.15 34.89
N ARG A 75 -29.29 49.96 35.68
CA ARG A 75 -29.74 50.46 36.99
C ARG A 75 -30.60 51.73 36.89
N SER A 76 -30.18 52.72 36.10
CA SER A 76 -30.89 54.01 35.98
C SER A 76 -31.81 54.12 34.75
N GLY A 77 -31.60 53.30 33.73
CA GLY A 77 -32.28 53.41 32.43
C GLY A 77 -31.74 54.53 31.53
N LEU A 78 -30.72 55.27 31.98
CA LEU A 78 -30.05 56.31 31.19
C LEU A 78 -29.21 55.70 30.07
N TRP A 79 -29.23 56.33 28.89
CA TRP A 79 -28.24 56.10 27.85
C TRP A 79 -26.97 56.88 28.19
N VAL A 80 -25.90 56.16 28.45
CA VAL A 80 -24.59 56.68 28.87
C VAL A 80 -23.52 56.23 27.88
N TYR A 81 -22.42 56.95 27.82
CA TYR A 81 -21.23 56.45 27.13
C TYR A 81 -20.66 55.24 27.88
N ALA A 82 -20.10 54.28 27.13
CA ALA A 82 -19.44 53.10 27.65
C ALA A 82 -17.92 53.28 27.71
N ALA A 83 -17.26 52.49 28.57
CA ALA A 83 -15.81 52.34 28.62
C ALA A 83 -15.44 50.85 28.65
N LYS A 84 -14.20 50.49 28.30
CA LYS A 84 -13.71 49.11 28.47
C LYS A 84 -13.63 48.74 29.94
N ASP A 85 -14.04 47.51 30.24
CA ASP A 85 -13.88 46.85 31.54
C ASP A 85 -13.33 45.43 31.31
N GLY A 86 -12.01 45.32 31.32
CA GLY A 86 -11.30 44.09 30.93
C GLY A 86 -11.55 43.71 29.47
N ASP A 87 -12.11 42.51 29.26
CA ASP A 87 -12.49 41.98 27.95
C ASP A 87 -13.88 42.43 27.48
N ASP A 88 -14.66 43.12 28.33
CA ASP A 88 -16.03 43.58 28.05
C ASP A 88 -16.11 45.12 28.17
N ILE A 89 -17.34 45.67 28.19
CA ILE A 89 -17.61 47.11 28.26
C ILE A 89 -18.69 47.44 29.30
N ALA A 90 -18.45 48.51 30.05
CA ALA A 90 -19.27 48.92 31.19
C ALA A 90 -19.88 50.32 31.01
N PRO A 91 -21.10 50.56 31.52
CA PRO A 91 -21.73 51.87 31.49
C PRO A 91 -20.99 52.86 32.41
N THR A 92 -20.73 54.07 31.91
CA THR A 92 -20.10 55.14 32.70
C THR A 92 -21.14 56.08 33.33
N ALA A 93 -20.70 57.02 34.16
CA ALA A 93 -21.57 58.09 34.67
C ALA A 93 -21.88 59.19 33.63
N PHE A 94 -21.31 59.15 32.43
CA PHE A 94 -21.41 60.21 31.44
C PHE A 94 -22.61 60.03 30.51
N ILE A 95 -23.68 60.80 30.76
CA ILE A 95 -24.93 60.75 29.98
C ILE A 95 -24.66 61.16 28.52
N ALA A 96 -25.06 60.28 27.59
CA ALA A 96 -24.86 60.50 26.16
C ALA A 96 -25.59 61.77 25.70
N GLY A 97 -24.92 62.59 24.88
CA GLY A 97 -25.45 63.88 24.42
C GLY A 97 -25.48 65.02 25.45
N LYS A 98 -25.02 64.81 26.70
CA LYS A 98 -24.88 65.87 27.72
C LYS A 98 -23.42 66.26 28.01
N VAL A 99 -22.46 65.44 27.59
CA VAL A 99 -21.00 65.59 27.81
C VAL A 99 -20.26 65.29 26.50
N ASP A 100 -19.14 65.96 26.24
CA ASP A 100 -18.20 65.57 25.18
C ASP A 100 -17.34 64.40 25.68
N PRO A 101 -17.46 63.18 25.14
CA PRO A 101 -16.75 62.00 25.64
C PRO A 101 -15.23 62.13 25.53
N ALA A 102 -14.71 62.89 24.56
CA ALA A 102 -13.27 63.16 24.44
C ALA A 102 -12.74 63.98 25.62
N SER A 103 -13.52 64.97 26.07
CA SER A 103 -13.15 65.86 27.19
C SER A 103 -13.07 65.16 28.55
N VAL A 104 -13.73 64.00 28.69
CA VAL A 104 -13.74 63.18 29.91
C VAL A 104 -12.85 61.93 29.81
N GLY A 105 -11.99 61.86 28.79
CA GLY A 105 -10.96 60.81 28.67
C GLY A 105 -11.45 59.45 28.20
N LEU A 106 -12.65 59.37 27.61
CA LEU A 106 -13.11 58.13 26.96
C LEU A 106 -12.37 57.93 25.63
N THR A 107 -12.38 56.69 25.13
CA THR A 107 -11.78 56.30 23.85
C THR A 107 -12.87 55.86 22.86
N PRO A 108 -12.84 56.30 21.59
CA PRO A 108 -13.67 55.70 20.54
C PRO A 108 -13.44 54.20 20.41
N ASN A 109 -14.44 53.48 19.89
CA ASN A 109 -14.39 52.04 19.61
C ASN A 109 -13.97 51.21 20.83
N ALA A 110 -14.41 51.62 22.03
CA ALA A 110 -14.38 50.80 23.24
C ALA A 110 -15.40 49.65 23.09
N LEU A 111 -15.00 48.63 22.32
CA LEU A 111 -15.72 47.36 22.15
C LEU A 111 -15.07 46.27 23.02
N PRO A 112 -15.76 45.14 23.28
CA PRO A 112 -15.14 43.96 23.89
C PRO A 112 -13.87 43.50 23.15
N SER A 113 -13.00 42.74 23.80
CA SER A 113 -11.81 42.17 23.15
C SER A 113 -12.22 41.08 22.13
N PRO A 114 -11.37 40.71 21.16
CA PRO A 114 -11.66 39.60 20.26
C PRO A 114 -12.01 38.30 20.99
N ASP A 115 -11.38 38.02 22.15
CA ASP A 115 -11.67 36.87 22.99
C ASP A 115 -13.02 37.01 23.74
N GLY A 116 -13.36 38.23 24.19
CA GLY A 116 -14.68 38.55 24.74
C GLY A 116 -15.80 38.37 23.70
N MET A 117 -15.61 38.89 22.49
CA MET A 117 -16.52 38.72 21.35
C MET A 117 -16.69 37.25 20.96
N ALA A 118 -15.58 36.49 20.88
CA ALA A 118 -15.61 35.06 20.60
C ALA A 118 -16.35 34.27 21.71
N SER A 119 -16.23 34.69 22.97
CA SER A 119 -16.93 34.08 24.11
C SER A 119 -18.44 34.33 24.05
N LEU A 120 -18.87 35.58 23.85
CA LEU A 120 -20.27 35.96 23.63
C LEU A 120 -20.90 35.18 22.45
N ARG A 121 -20.16 35.08 21.34
CA ARG A 121 -20.57 34.31 20.16
C ARG A 121 -20.74 32.82 20.50
N LYS A 122 -19.77 32.22 21.20
CA LYS A 122 -19.78 30.80 21.56
C LYS A 122 -20.98 30.46 22.46
N GLU A 123 -21.31 31.33 23.41
CA GLU A 123 -22.48 31.18 24.27
C GLU A 123 -23.79 31.24 23.48
N LYS A 124 -23.95 32.23 22.58
CA LYS A 124 -25.10 32.32 21.66
C LYS A 124 -25.22 31.09 20.75
N LEU A 125 -24.12 30.64 20.15
CA LEU A 125 -24.10 29.47 19.26
C LEU A 125 -24.43 28.16 20.00
N ALA A 126 -23.98 27.99 21.24
CA ALA A 126 -24.31 26.82 22.06
C ALA A 126 -25.82 26.72 22.36
N ARG A 127 -26.54 27.85 22.39
CA ARG A 127 -28.00 27.88 22.52
C ARG A 127 -28.73 27.64 21.18
N ARG A 128 -28.09 27.91 20.03
CA ARG A 128 -28.72 27.89 18.68
C ARG A 128 -29.28 26.54 18.26
N TYR A 129 -28.71 25.43 18.74
CA TYR A 129 -29.02 24.08 18.28
C TYR A 129 -29.44 23.17 19.44
N SER A 130 -30.64 22.61 19.33
CA SER A 130 -30.98 21.33 19.97
C SER A 130 -30.30 20.17 19.23
N ASP A 131 -30.46 18.92 19.71
CA ASP A 131 -29.92 17.70 19.08
C ASP A 131 -30.26 17.54 17.57
N ASP A 132 -31.25 18.29 17.10
CA ASP A 132 -31.74 18.40 15.72
C ASP A 132 -30.74 18.96 14.69
N GLY A 133 -29.68 19.65 15.12
CA GLY A 133 -28.65 20.26 14.24
C GLY A 133 -29.16 21.34 13.27
N PRO A 134 -28.28 21.99 12.48
CA PRO A 134 -28.69 22.95 11.46
C PRO A 134 -29.42 22.27 10.29
N SER A 135 -30.59 22.80 9.88
CA SER A 135 -31.08 22.61 8.51
C SER A 135 -30.56 23.70 7.58
N TYR A 136 -30.40 23.32 6.32
CA TYR A 136 -30.12 24.21 5.22
C TYR A 136 -31.06 23.88 4.07
N ALA A 137 -31.64 24.91 3.48
CA ALA A 137 -32.48 24.80 2.29
C ALA A 137 -31.71 24.18 1.11
N PRO A 138 -32.36 23.39 0.25
CA PRO A 138 -31.73 22.80 -0.93
C PRO A 138 -31.31 23.88 -1.94
N THR A 139 -30.08 23.76 -2.45
CA THR A 139 -29.48 24.77 -3.34
C THR A 139 -29.91 24.65 -4.81
N GLN A 140 -30.86 23.77 -5.14
CA GLN A 140 -31.32 23.51 -6.50
C GLN A 140 -32.83 23.25 -6.51
N GLY A 141 -33.49 23.55 -7.63
CA GLY A 141 -34.94 23.39 -7.79
C GLY A 141 -35.72 24.70 -7.71
N THR A 142 -36.98 24.63 -7.30
CA THR A 142 -37.88 25.80 -7.19
C THR A 142 -38.41 25.91 -5.76
N LEU A 143 -37.69 26.68 -4.93
CA LEU A 143 -37.94 26.86 -3.50
C LEU A 143 -39.12 27.78 -3.23
N SER A 144 -39.96 27.37 -2.27
CA SER A 144 -41.12 28.14 -1.77
C SER A 144 -40.75 28.87 -0.50
N ASN A 145 -40.30 30.13 -0.63
CA ASN A 145 -40.00 30.99 0.50
C ASN A 145 -41.30 31.55 1.09
N ILE A 146 -41.55 31.32 2.38
CA ILE A 146 -42.76 31.80 3.05
C ILE A 146 -42.43 33.09 3.82
N VAL A 147 -42.98 34.22 3.39
CA VAL A 147 -42.89 35.49 4.13
C VAL A 147 -44.09 35.66 5.05
N ILE A 148 -43.84 35.92 6.33
CA ILE A 148 -44.87 36.19 7.34
C ILE A 148 -44.65 37.58 7.93
N TYR A 149 -45.61 38.49 7.73
CA TYR A 149 -45.55 39.84 8.27
C TYR A 149 -46.05 39.88 9.72
N ILE A 150 -45.32 40.59 10.59
CA ILE A 150 -45.60 40.72 12.02
C ILE A 150 -45.61 42.20 12.44
N ARG A 151 -46.58 42.58 13.28
CA ARG A 151 -46.57 43.84 14.04
C ARG A 151 -46.89 43.60 15.51
N PHE A 152 -46.54 44.55 16.37
CA PHE A 152 -46.87 44.50 17.79
C PHE A 152 -48.23 45.15 18.12
N LYS A 153 -48.73 44.91 19.34
CA LYS A 153 -50.03 45.43 19.81
C LYS A 153 -50.17 46.94 19.76
N ASP A 154 -49.06 47.65 20.00
CA ASP A 154 -48.94 49.10 20.06
C ASP A 154 -48.63 49.75 18.69
N GLN A 155 -48.51 48.96 17.62
CA GLN A 155 -48.18 49.44 16.28
C GLN A 155 -49.39 49.46 15.34
N THR A 156 -49.39 50.42 14.42
CA THR A 156 -50.28 50.46 13.26
C THR A 156 -49.86 49.44 12.20
N GLU A 157 -50.67 49.26 11.15
CA GLU A 157 -50.33 48.40 10.02
C GLU A 157 -49.08 48.87 9.24
N PHE A 158 -48.52 47.98 8.43
CA PHE A 158 -47.57 48.30 7.36
C PHE A 158 -48.14 49.38 6.42
N THR A 159 -47.33 50.40 6.11
CA THR A 159 -47.70 51.49 5.18
C THR A 159 -47.13 51.27 3.77
N THR A 160 -46.11 50.43 3.66
CA THR A 160 -45.46 50.07 2.39
C THR A 160 -46.36 49.15 1.56
N SER A 161 -46.44 49.38 0.25
CA SER A 161 -47.30 48.59 -0.62
C SER A 161 -46.82 47.15 -0.78
N THR A 162 -47.76 46.20 -0.88
CA THR A 162 -47.53 44.80 -1.26
C THR A 162 -46.68 44.68 -2.53
N SER A 163 -46.91 45.56 -3.51
CA SER A 163 -46.17 45.61 -4.77
C SER A 163 -44.67 45.92 -4.61
N THR A 164 -44.29 46.66 -3.57
CA THR A 164 -42.87 46.94 -3.27
C THR A 164 -42.16 45.67 -2.80
N TYR A 165 -42.78 44.94 -1.87
CA TYR A 165 -42.25 43.66 -1.39
C TYR A 165 -42.22 42.62 -2.51
N ASP A 166 -43.29 42.47 -3.30
CA ASP A 166 -43.30 41.54 -4.43
C ASP A 166 -42.22 41.88 -5.48
N ALA A 167 -41.96 43.17 -5.75
CA ALA A 167 -40.86 43.58 -6.60
C ALA A 167 -39.48 43.14 -6.06
N MET A 168 -39.23 43.30 -4.75
CA MET A 168 -37.96 42.94 -4.10
C MET A 168 -37.74 41.42 -4.00
N PHE A 169 -38.78 40.64 -3.72
CA PHE A 169 -38.67 39.19 -3.59
C PHE A 169 -38.84 38.46 -4.93
N ASN A 170 -39.90 38.75 -5.68
CA ASN A 170 -40.37 37.97 -6.84
C ASN A 170 -40.13 38.63 -8.21
N GLY A 171 -39.81 39.94 -8.25
CA GLY A 171 -39.83 40.77 -9.46
C GLY A 171 -39.23 40.10 -10.71
N THR A 172 -39.97 40.09 -11.81
CA THR A 172 -39.74 39.18 -12.96
C THR A 172 -39.09 39.83 -14.19
N THR A 173 -39.14 41.16 -14.32
CA THR A 173 -38.60 41.91 -15.47
C THR A 173 -37.71 43.06 -14.99
N SER A 174 -36.46 43.09 -15.48
CA SER A 174 -35.38 44.08 -15.21
C SER A 174 -34.95 44.33 -13.75
N ASN A 175 -35.85 44.24 -12.76
CA ASN A 175 -35.56 44.64 -11.38
C ASN A 175 -34.50 43.77 -10.69
N SER A 176 -33.75 44.40 -9.79
CA SER A 176 -33.08 43.74 -8.66
C SER A 176 -34.15 43.03 -7.84
N SER A 177 -34.03 41.72 -7.68
CA SER A 177 -34.93 40.93 -6.84
C SER A 177 -34.25 39.65 -6.38
N MET A 178 -34.60 39.14 -5.21
CA MET A 178 -34.02 37.93 -4.64
C MET A 178 -34.18 36.73 -5.60
N ARG A 179 -35.37 36.58 -6.19
CA ARG A 179 -35.66 35.60 -7.23
C ARG A 179 -34.74 35.73 -8.45
N ASN A 180 -34.53 36.94 -8.97
CA ASN A 180 -33.64 37.15 -10.10
C ASN A 180 -32.18 36.88 -9.75
N TYR A 181 -31.76 37.27 -8.55
CA TYR A 181 -30.41 37.06 -8.05
C TYR A 181 -30.06 35.58 -8.02
N PHE A 182 -30.83 34.77 -7.29
CA PHE A 182 -30.56 33.33 -7.21
C PHE A 182 -30.66 32.62 -8.56
N LYS A 183 -31.55 33.06 -9.48
CA LYS A 183 -31.57 32.53 -10.85
C LYS A 183 -30.33 32.89 -11.66
N GLU A 184 -29.73 34.06 -11.47
CA GLU A 184 -28.50 34.47 -12.17
C GLU A 184 -27.27 33.81 -11.55
N VAL A 185 -27.07 33.89 -10.22
CA VAL A 185 -25.87 33.34 -9.57
C VAL A 185 -25.77 31.81 -9.66
N SER A 186 -26.91 31.11 -9.70
CA SER A 186 -26.98 29.65 -9.78
C SER A 186 -26.93 29.09 -11.20
N PHE A 187 -26.82 29.95 -12.22
CA PHE A 187 -26.98 29.56 -13.63
C PHE A 187 -28.32 28.86 -13.89
N THR A 188 -29.40 29.42 -13.35
CA THR A 188 -30.79 28.94 -13.39
C THR A 188 -31.10 27.64 -12.62
N LYS A 189 -30.13 27.07 -11.89
CA LYS A 189 -30.33 25.84 -11.09
C LYS A 189 -31.25 26.02 -9.88
N LEU A 190 -31.32 27.23 -9.33
CA LEU A 190 -32.20 27.60 -8.22
C LEU A 190 -33.15 28.72 -8.65
N THR A 191 -34.44 28.54 -8.40
CA THR A 191 -35.45 29.59 -8.42
C THR A 191 -36.06 29.71 -7.04
N VAL A 192 -36.09 30.91 -6.46
CA VAL A 192 -36.80 31.16 -5.20
C VAL A 192 -38.08 31.93 -5.51
N ASN A 193 -39.24 31.33 -5.22
CA ASN A 193 -40.55 31.98 -5.32
C ASN A 193 -41.02 32.31 -3.91
N THR A 194 -41.45 33.55 -3.66
CA THR A 194 -41.89 34.01 -2.35
C THR A 194 -43.41 34.13 -2.29
N TYR A 195 -44.00 33.64 -1.19
CA TYR A 195 -45.43 33.70 -0.91
C TYR A 195 -45.65 34.48 0.38
N PHE A 196 -46.57 35.45 0.36
CA PHE A 196 -46.76 36.44 1.40
C PHE A 196 -48.00 36.16 2.25
N TYR A 197 -47.84 36.18 3.58
CA TYR A 197 -48.90 35.93 4.54
C TYR A 197 -48.89 36.93 5.71
N PRO A 198 -50.05 37.28 6.31
CA PRO A 198 -51.42 36.97 5.86
C PRO A 198 -51.74 37.42 4.43
N THR A 199 -52.61 36.69 3.74
CA THR A 199 -53.03 37.06 2.37
C THR A 199 -53.86 38.33 2.40
N THR A 200 -53.59 39.27 1.49
CA THR A 200 -54.32 40.54 1.36
C THR A 200 -54.90 40.70 -0.04
N THR A 201 -56.09 41.29 -0.12
CA THR A 201 -56.79 41.63 -1.37
C THR A 201 -56.55 43.08 -1.82
N GLY A 202 -55.87 43.88 -0.99
CA GLY A 202 -55.56 45.28 -1.25
C GLY A 202 -54.08 45.53 -1.54
N SER A 203 -53.74 46.80 -1.75
CA SER A 203 -52.35 47.26 -1.94
C SER A 203 -51.56 47.39 -0.64
N THR A 204 -52.23 47.34 0.52
CA THR A 204 -51.62 47.42 1.86
C THR A 204 -51.32 46.02 2.38
N VAL A 205 -50.11 45.84 2.92
CA VAL A 205 -49.71 44.61 3.63
C VAL A 205 -50.57 44.45 4.88
N VAL A 206 -51.08 43.25 5.11
CA VAL A 206 -51.72 42.86 6.38
C VAL A 206 -50.72 42.02 7.15
N SER A 207 -50.66 42.17 8.47
CA SER A 207 -49.73 41.44 9.34
C SER A 207 -50.43 40.66 10.44
N TYR A 208 -49.77 39.63 10.96
CA TYR A 208 -50.10 39.08 12.27
C TYR A 208 -49.81 40.15 13.33
N GLN A 209 -50.83 40.53 14.11
CA GLN A 209 -50.64 41.41 15.26
C GLN A 209 -50.46 40.58 16.53
N ASP A 210 -49.30 40.72 17.15
CA ASP A 210 -49.04 40.07 18.43
C ASP A 210 -49.84 40.70 19.58
N SER A 211 -50.06 39.89 20.61
CA SER A 211 -50.76 40.27 21.85
C SER A 211 -49.95 41.19 22.77
N GLN A 212 -48.63 41.30 22.59
CA GLN A 212 -47.73 42.12 23.40
C GLN A 212 -47.27 43.38 22.63
N PRO A 213 -46.97 44.49 23.35
CA PRO A 213 -46.36 45.68 22.74
C PRO A 213 -44.87 45.43 22.44
N ARG A 214 -44.26 46.25 21.57
CA ARG A 214 -42.85 46.07 21.18
C ARG A 214 -41.89 46.01 22.38
N ALA A 215 -42.12 46.84 23.39
CA ALA A 215 -41.29 46.90 24.61
C ALA A 215 -41.21 45.57 25.39
N TYR A 216 -42.14 44.63 25.19
CA TYR A 216 -42.04 43.27 25.73
C TYR A 216 -40.91 42.43 25.08
N TYR A 217 -40.46 42.81 23.89
CA TYR A 217 -39.38 42.16 23.13
C TYR A 217 -38.04 42.92 23.24
N GLU A 218 -38.00 43.96 24.08
CA GLU A 218 -36.83 44.81 24.36
C GLU A 218 -36.26 44.49 25.77
N PRO A 219 -34.99 44.86 26.08
CA PRO A 219 -34.39 44.62 27.39
C PRO A 219 -35.18 45.21 28.58
N TYR A 220 -35.23 44.49 29.69
CA TYR A 220 -35.85 44.93 30.94
C TYR A 220 -35.08 46.07 31.59
N ASN A 221 -35.80 47.11 32.02
CA ASN A 221 -35.31 48.12 32.95
C ASN A 221 -36.42 48.50 33.94
N ALA A 222 -36.11 48.50 35.24
CA ALA A 222 -37.09 48.75 36.30
C ALA A 222 -37.78 50.13 36.22
N THR A 223 -37.18 51.10 35.53
CA THR A 223 -37.70 52.47 35.36
C THR A 223 -38.20 52.73 33.94
N SER A 224 -37.43 52.40 32.90
CA SER A 224 -37.76 52.74 31.51
C SER A 224 -38.48 51.65 30.72
N ASN A 225 -38.34 50.37 31.07
CA ASN A 225 -39.05 49.26 30.43
C ASN A 225 -39.32 48.08 31.39
N PRO A 226 -40.31 48.19 32.29
CA PRO A 226 -40.57 47.18 33.32
C PRO A 226 -41.20 45.88 32.77
N ILE A 227 -41.54 45.81 31.48
CA ILE A 227 -42.13 44.63 30.83
C ILE A 227 -41.15 43.87 29.91
N GLY A 228 -39.94 44.40 29.71
CA GLY A 228 -38.90 43.80 28.88
C GLY A 228 -38.38 42.45 29.38
N TYR A 229 -37.43 41.88 28.65
CA TYR A 229 -36.81 40.60 29.00
C TYR A 229 -35.54 40.78 29.86
N GLN A 230 -35.30 39.88 30.81
CA GLN A 230 -34.23 40.02 31.81
C GLN A 230 -32.90 39.36 31.37
N ASP A 231 -33.00 38.29 30.60
CA ASP A 231 -31.89 37.45 30.13
C ASP A 231 -32.18 36.86 28.73
N ASP A 232 -31.14 36.30 28.11
CA ASP A 232 -31.19 35.74 26.75
C ASP A 232 -32.10 34.51 26.62
N SER A 233 -32.31 33.74 27.69
CA SER A 233 -33.21 32.58 27.67
C SER A 233 -34.66 33.05 27.60
N GLN A 234 -35.00 34.08 28.38
CA GLN A 234 -36.29 34.75 28.28
C GLN A 234 -36.46 35.45 26.92
N ALA A 235 -35.40 36.08 26.39
CA ALA A 235 -35.39 36.69 25.06
C ALA A 235 -35.77 35.65 23.98
N ALA A 236 -34.97 34.59 23.82
CA ALA A 236 -35.20 33.54 22.82
C ALA A 236 -36.57 32.85 22.98
N THR A 237 -37.03 32.65 24.23
CA THR A 237 -38.37 32.07 24.48
C THR A 237 -39.48 33.01 23.99
N ARG A 238 -39.37 34.32 24.24
CA ARG A 238 -40.35 35.31 23.77
C ARG A 238 -40.38 35.39 22.25
N GLU A 239 -39.21 35.43 21.60
CA GLU A 239 -39.11 35.43 20.14
C GLU A 239 -39.75 34.18 19.53
N HIS A 240 -39.30 33.00 19.94
CA HIS A 240 -39.81 31.77 19.33
C HIS A 240 -41.33 31.62 19.55
N THR A 241 -41.86 32.09 20.68
CA THR A 241 -43.31 32.14 20.94
C THR A 241 -44.02 33.09 19.97
N LEU A 242 -43.48 34.29 19.73
CA LEU A 242 -43.98 35.24 18.73
C LEU A 242 -44.00 34.63 17.32
N LEU A 243 -42.90 34.02 16.90
CA LEU A 243 -42.76 33.41 15.57
C LEU A 243 -43.69 32.21 15.40
N ALA A 244 -43.78 31.33 16.41
CA ALA A 244 -44.71 30.21 16.39
C ALA A 244 -46.18 30.65 16.38
N ALA A 245 -46.54 31.72 17.11
CA ALA A 245 -47.88 32.30 17.07
C ALA A 245 -48.21 32.87 15.68
N ALA A 246 -47.26 33.57 15.05
CA ALA A 246 -47.41 34.10 13.70
C ALA A 246 -47.58 32.98 12.64
N VAL A 247 -46.79 31.90 12.73
CA VAL A 247 -46.94 30.70 11.87
C VAL A 247 -48.33 30.07 12.04
N ASN A 248 -48.77 29.86 13.29
CA ASN A 248 -50.10 29.29 13.58
C ASN A 248 -51.24 30.17 13.04
N ALA A 249 -51.11 31.50 13.11
CA ALA A 249 -52.13 32.44 12.63
C ALA A 249 -52.29 32.44 11.10
N VAL A 250 -51.24 32.11 10.34
CA VAL A 250 -51.29 32.05 8.87
C VAL A 250 -51.42 30.63 8.30
N GLY A 251 -51.22 29.58 9.12
CA GLY A 251 -51.10 28.20 8.64
C GLY A 251 -52.24 27.71 7.76
N SER A 252 -53.49 28.08 8.06
CA SER A 252 -54.66 27.71 7.23
C SER A 252 -54.79 28.48 5.92
N GLN A 253 -53.97 29.52 5.69
CA GLN A 253 -53.93 30.31 4.47
C GLN A 253 -52.90 29.77 3.47
N VAL A 254 -51.92 28.99 3.94
CA VAL A 254 -50.89 28.38 3.09
C VAL A 254 -51.50 27.17 2.35
N PRO A 255 -51.51 27.14 1.01
CA PRO A 255 -52.10 26.02 0.28
C PRO A 255 -51.36 24.71 0.55
N THR A 256 -52.10 23.62 0.81
CA THR A 256 -51.53 22.28 1.01
C THR A 256 -50.89 21.70 -0.27
N THR A 257 -51.15 22.30 -1.42
CA THR A 257 -50.53 21.97 -2.72
C THR A 257 -49.17 22.64 -2.94
N LEU A 258 -48.79 23.61 -2.09
CA LEU A 258 -47.50 24.27 -2.18
C LEU A 258 -46.42 23.36 -1.57
N ASN A 259 -45.42 22.98 -2.36
CA ASN A 259 -44.30 22.23 -1.81
C ASN A 259 -43.43 23.15 -0.95
N LEU A 260 -43.30 22.81 0.34
CA LEU A 260 -42.52 23.54 1.33
C LEU A 260 -41.22 22.83 1.72
N ASP A 261 -41.00 21.62 1.20
CA ASP A 261 -39.95 20.69 1.60
C ASP A 261 -39.47 19.96 0.34
N ILE A 262 -38.47 20.52 -0.35
CA ILE A 262 -38.02 20.00 -1.65
C ILE A 262 -37.19 18.74 -1.49
N ASP A 263 -36.30 18.69 -0.50
CA ASP A 263 -35.40 17.56 -0.29
C ASP A 263 -35.97 16.46 0.62
N SER A 264 -37.18 16.69 1.16
CA SER A 264 -37.94 15.75 1.98
C SER A 264 -37.32 15.48 3.35
N ASP A 265 -36.62 16.45 3.94
CA ASP A 265 -36.05 16.37 5.31
C ASP A 265 -37.13 16.46 6.43
N GLY A 266 -38.38 16.82 6.07
CA GLY A 266 -39.50 16.94 6.99
C GLY A 266 -39.68 18.35 7.57
N ARG A 267 -38.82 19.30 7.23
CA ARG A 267 -38.84 20.70 7.66
C ARG A 267 -39.29 21.60 6.50
N VAL A 268 -39.55 22.87 6.79
CA VAL A 268 -39.86 23.88 5.76
C VAL A 268 -38.54 24.46 5.26
N ASP A 269 -38.30 24.43 3.94
CA ASP A 269 -37.07 24.89 3.29
C ASP A 269 -36.64 26.28 3.78
N ASN A 270 -37.55 27.28 3.72
CA ASN A 270 -37.30 28.61 4.28
C ASN A 270 -38.58 29.34 4.72
N VAL A 271 -38.52 29.97 5.90
CA VAL A 271 -39.50 30.95 6.37
C VAL A 271 -38.78 32.26 6.70
N CYS A 272 -39.30 33.37 6.20
CA CYS A 272 -38.79 34.71 6.43
C CYS A 272 -39.82 35.56 7.17
N PHE A 273 -39.53 35.96 8.39
CA PHE A 273 -40.39 36.86 9.17
C PHE A 273 -40.03 38.31 8.89
N VAL A 274 -41.01 39.13 8.50
CA VAL A 274 -40.83 40.58 8.29
C VAL A 274 -41.56 41.31 9.41
N VAL A 275 -40.81 41.78 10.40
CA VAL A 275 -41.31 42.45 11.61
C VAL A 275 -41.33 43.97 11.39
N LYS A 276 -42.40 44.62 11.84
CA LYS A 276 -42.60 46.06 11.67
C LYS A 276 -41.65 46.91 12.53
N GLY A 277 -40.95 47.84 11.87
CA GLY A 277 -40.13 48.90 12.50
C GLY A 277 -38.67 48.95 12.03
N SER A 278 -37.85 49.66 12.79
CA SER A 278 -36.37 49.76 12.65
C SER A 278 -35.66 48.89 13.68
N PRO A 279 -34.34 48.64 13.52
CA PRO A 279 -33.52 48.06 14.57
C PRO A 279 -33.44 48.98 15.79
N GLY A 280 -33.64 48.41 16.97
CA GLY A 280 -33.40 49.05 18.26
C GLY A 280 -31.92 49.08 18.63
N ALA A 281 -31.61 49.84 19.68
CA ALA A 281 -30.26 49.92 20.21
C ALA A 281 -30.03 48.87 21.30
N TRP A 282 -28.93 48.12 21.20
CA TRP A 282 -28.50 47.09 22.14
C TRP A 282 -29.48 45.93 22.33
N ALA A 283 -29.13 44.78 21.75
CA ALA A 283 -29.83 43.52 21.95
C ALA A 283 -31.32 43.61 21.58
N ASP A 284 -31.60 44.16 20.40
CA ASP A 284 -32.89 43.92 19.77
C ASP A 284 -32.95 42.42 19.41
N LEU A 285 -33.83 41.70 20.11
CA LEU A 285 -34.32 40.37 19.73
C LEU A 285 -34.67 40.29 18.23
N LEU A 286 -35.12 41.44 17.72
CA LEU A 286 -35.62 41.66 16.38
C LEU A 286 -34.52 42.11 15.40
N TRP A 287 -33.23 42.10 15.79
CA TRP A 287 -32.13 42.39 14.87
C TRP A 287 -32.15 41.38 13.71
N PRO A 288 -31.99 41.80 12.44
CA PRO A 288 -32.08 40.88 11.31
C PRO A 288 -31.05 39.75 11.41
N HIS A 289 -31.49 38.51 11.24
CA HIS A 289 -30.65 37.33 11.45
C HIS A 289 -31.23 36.05 10.82
N LYS A 290 -30.40 35.01 10.68
CA LYS A 290 -30.83 33.62 10.43
C LYS A 290 -30.70 32.78 11.70
N TRP A 291 -31.76 32.12 12.18
CA TRP A 291 -31.70 31.35 13.43
C TRP A 291 -32.48 30.03 13.35
N SER A 292 -32.71 29.39 14.50
CA SER A 292 -33.38 28.10 14.61
C SER A 292 -34.38 28.11 15.77
N LEU A 293 -35.61 27.75 15.49
CA LEU A 293 -36.77 27.80 16.39
C LEU A 293 -36.74 26.65 17.42
N TYR A 294 -35.66 26.54 18.20
CA TYR A 294 -35.39 25.33 19.01
C TYR A 294 -36.25 25.19 20.27
N THR A 295 -36.92 26.24 20.75
CA THR A 295 -37.81 26.16 21.93
C THR A 295 -39.29 25.94 21.60
N GLN A 296 -39.67 25.92 20.32
CA GLN A 296 -41.05 25.75 19.88
C GLN A 296 -41.13 24.72 18.76
N TYR A 297 -42.18 23.89 18.78
CA TYR A 297 -42.48 22.96 17.70
C TYR A 297 -43.73 23.44 16.95
N VAL A 298 -43.55 23.98 15.75
CA VAL A 298 -44.65 24.48 14.91
C VAL A 298 -44.48 23.99 13.47
N THR A 299 -45.60 23.79 12.77
CA THR A 299 -45.61 23.19 11.43
C THR A 299 -46.46 23.97 10.43
N LEU A 300 -46.01 24.04 9.17
CA LEU A 300 -46.84 24.41 8.02
C LEU A 300 -47.03 23.19 7.13
N ASN A 301 -48.28 22.87 6.76
CA ASN A 301 -48.61 21.68 5.95
C ASN A 301 -48.00 20.36 6.48
N GLY A 302 -47.85 20.23 7.80
CA GLY A 302 -47.23 19.06 8.46
C GLY A 302 -45.69 19.03 8.41
N LYS A 303 -45.03 20.03 7.82
CA LYS A 303 -43.57 20.21 7.80
C LYS A 303 -43.14 21.15 8.92
N ARG A 304 -42.06 20.82 9.63
CA ARG A 304 -41.58 21.61 10.79
C ARG A 304 -40.94 22.92 10.34
N VAL A 305 -41.44 24.05 10.82
CA VAL A 305 -40.70 25.32 10.72
C VAL A 305 -39.60 25.27 11.78
N TYR A 306 -38.33 25.34 11.35
CA TYR A 306 -37.19 25.25 12.25
C TYR A 306 -36.16 26.34 11.94
N THR A 307 -35.53 26.31 10.77
CA THR A 307 -34.69 27.43 10.31
C THR A 307 -35.57 28.57 9.80
N TYR A 308 -35.20 29.80 10.15
CA TYR A 308 -35.86 31.01 9.67
C TYR A 308 -34.88 32.16 9.45
N ASN A 309 -35.26 33.10 8.59
CA ASN A 309 -34.72 34.45 8.54
C ASN A 309 -35.67 35.39 9.28
N LEU A 310 -35.14 36.37 10.02
CA LEU A 310 -35.88 37.48 10.60
C LEU A 310 -35.38 38.77 9.96
N GLN A 311 -36.32 39.64 9.56
CA GLN A 311 -36.07 40.90 8.87
C GLN A 311 -36.92 42.02 9.49
N LEU A 312 -36.41 43.25 9.43
CA LEU A 312 -37.12 44.44 9.89
C LEU A 312 -37.54 45.32 8.71
N GLU A 313 -38.80 45.79 8.71
CA GLU A 313 -39.40 46.63 7.65
C GLU A 313 -38.43 47.73 7.19
N ASN A 314 -37.98 48.59 8.11
CA ASN A 314 -37.17 49.74 7.76
C ASN A 314 -35.71 49.39 7.47
N HIS A 315 -35.19 48.28 8.00
CA HIS A 315 -33.84 47.84 7.64
C HIS A 315 -33.84 47.36 6.18
N MET A 316 -34.73 46.42 5.84
CA MET A 316 -34.85 45.87 4.51
C MET A 316 -35.19 46.93 3.45
N LEU A 317 -36.03 47.92 3.77
CA LEU A 317 -36.42 48.97 2.81
C LEU A 317 -35.39 50.11 2.64
N TYR A 318 -34.56 50.40 3.64
CA TYR A 318 -33.72 51.62 3.67
C TYR A 318 -32.22 51.40 3.93
N SER A 319 -31.74 50.15 4.02
CA SER A 319 -30.31 49.81 4.04
C SER A 319 -29.80 49.38 2.64
N SER A 320 -29.38 48.12 2.48
CA SER A 320 -28.92 47.53 1.21
C SER A 320 -29.99 46.73 0.46
N GLY A 321 -31.28 46.93 0.76
CA GLY A 321 -32.40 46.47 -0.08
C GLY A 321 -32.45 44.95 -0.30
N VAL A 322 -32.44 44.57 -1.58
CA VAL A 322 -32.40 43.18 -2.05
C VAL A 322 -31.10 42.49 -1.65
N GLY A 323 -30.01 43.24 -1.41
CA GLY A 323 -28.74 42.67 -0.98
C GLY A 323 -28.82 41.96 0.38
N VAL A 324 -29.55 42.53 1.34
CA VAL A 324 -29.76 41.89 2.66
C VAL A 324 -30.58 40.61 2.50
N LEU A 325 -31.63 40.64 1.66
CA LEU A 325 -32.44 39.45 1.35
C LEU A 325 -31.61 38.33 0.73
N CYS A 326 -30.70 38.67 -0.20
CA CYS A 326 -29.83 37.68 -0.84
C CYS A 326 -28.78 37.10 0.11
N HIS A 327 -28.23 37.90 1.02
CA HIS A 327 -27.29 37.47 2.06
C HIS A 327 -27.93 36.44 3.00
N GLU A 328 -29.08 36.80 3.56
CA GLU A 328 -29.83 36.01 4.54
C GLU A 328 -30.40 34.72 3.94
N MET A 329 -30.90 34.79 2.71
CA MET A 329 -31.31 33.59 1.97
C MET A 329 -30.10 32.68 1.66
N PHE A 330 -28.89 33.21 1.46
CA PHE A 330 -27.71 32.37 1.24
C PHE A 330 -27.21 31.71 2.54
N HIS A 331 -27.44 32.32 3.72
CA HIS A 331 -27.31 31.63 5.01
C HIS A 331 -28.30 30.48 5.19
N SER A 332 -29.54 30.63 4.70
CA SER A 332 -30.52 29.54 4.69
C SER A 332 -30.07 28.39 3.79
N LEU A 333 -29.38 28.68 2.69
CA LEU A 333 -28.71 27.69 1.81
C LEU A 333 -27.38 27.15 2.37
N GLY A 334 -26.92 27.63 3.54
CA GLY A 334 -25.76 27.12 4.26
C GLY A 334 -24.43 27.82 3.99
N ALA A 335 -24.42 29.03 3.41
CA ALA A 335 -23.22 29.86 3.36
C ALA A 335 -22.90 30.51 4.72
N PRO A 336 -21.63 30.57 5.15
CA PRO A 336 -21.17 31.36 6.28
C PRO A 336 -20.81 32.80 5.87
N ASP A 337 -20.58 33.65 6.87
CA ASP A 337 -20.06 35.00 6.67
C ASP A 337 -18.57 35.05 6.31
N LEU A 338 -18.23 36.08 5.55
CA LEU A 338 -16.86 36.39 5.13
C LEU A 338 -16.29 37.64 5.83
N TYR A 339 -17.08 38.39 6.59
CA TYR A 339 -16.58 39.40 7.54
C TYR A 339 -16.20 38.78 8.89
N HIS A 340 -15.36 39.48 9.66
CA HIS A 340 -14.98 39.07 11.01
C HIS A 340 -15.95 39.63 12.07
N TYR A 341 -16.37 38.79 13.02
CA TYR A 341 -17.18 39.24 14.16
C TYR A 341 -16.32 39.81 15.31
N SER A 342 -15.00 39.80 15.18
CA SER A 342 -14.06 40.43 16.14
C SER A 342 -14.09 41.96 16.06
N TYR A 343 -14.60 42.52 14.96
CA TYR A 343 -14.49 43.94 14.58
C TYR A 343 -13.06 44.51 14.69
N ASP A 344 -12.06 43.64 14.46
CA ASP A 344 -10.63 43.96 14.40
C ASP A 344 -10.24 44.97 13.30
N GLY A 345 -11.19 45.33 12.45
CA GLY A 345 -11.05 46.28 11.35
C GLY A 345 -10.60 45.63 10.04
N TYR A 346 -10.30 44.31 10.01
CA TYR A 346 -9.91 43.61 8.79
C TYR A 346 -11.11 43.32 7.87
N VAL A 347 -10.84 43.26 6.57
CA VAL A 347 -11.84 43.10 5.49
C VAL A 347 -11.31 42.05 4.50
N PRO A 348 -11.56 40.73 4.71
CA PRO A 348 -10.96 39.65 3.91
C PRO A 348 -11.34 39.64 2.42
N VAL A 349 -12.57 39.99 2.08
CA VAL A 349 -13.14 39.92 0.72
C VAL A 349 -13.85 41.22 0.33
N GLY A 350 -14.51 41.90 1.24
CA GLY A 350 -15.19 43.19 1.03
C GLY A 350 -16.23 43.18 -0.12
N PRO A 351 -16.28 44.22 -0.98
CA PRO A 351 -17.37 44.44 -1.96
C PRO A 351 -17.37 43.46 -3.16
N TRP A 352 -16.62 42.36 -3.08
CA TRP A 352 -16.55 41.32 -4.12
C TRP A 352 -17.43 40.10 -3.84
N ASP A 353 -18.00 39.98 -2.64
CA ASP A 353 -18.89 38.87 -2.27
C ASP A 353 -20.05 39.36 -1.38
N VAL A 354 -21.26 38.87 -1.66
CA VAL A 354 -22.46 39.22 -0.89
C VAL A 354 -22.39 38.73 0.56
N MET A 355 -21.55 37.74 0.87
CA MET A 355 -21.34 37.24 2.23
C MET A 355 -20.33 38.05 3.05
N GLU A 356 -19.73 39.11 2.48
CA GLU A 356 -19.01 40.11 3.27
C GLU A 356 -19.67 41.49 3.27
N ASN A 357 -20.29 41.88 2.16
CA ASN A 357 -20.86 43.21 2.01
C ASN A 357 -22.03 43.15 1.03
N ASN A 358 -23.14 43.81 1.30
CA ASN A 358 -24.30 43.86 0.42
C ASN A 358 -24.37 45.23 -0.26
N GLN A 359 -24.16 45.24 -1.58
CA GLN A 359 -24.49 46.37 -2.45
C GLN A 359 -25.97 46.33 -2.87
N GLU A 360 -26.47 47.43 -3.44
CA GLU A 360 -27.76 47.45 -4.17
C GLU A 360 -27.52 48.05 -5.58
N PRO A 361 -27.72 47.29 -6.68
CA PRO A 361 -28.04 45.86 -6.70
C PRO A 361 -26.91 44.99 -6.12
N PRO A 362 -27.23 43.84 -5.48
CA PRO A 362 -26.21 42.99 -4.88
C PRO A 362 -25.27 42.43 -5.94
N GLN A 363 -23.97 42.49 -5.65
CA GLN A 363 -22.95 41.79 -6.44
C GLN A 363 -23.05 40.28 -6.26
N HIS A 364 -22.46 39.50 -7.16
CA HIS A 364 -22.40 38.05 -6.99
C HIS A 364 -21.49 37.65 -5.82
N MET A 365 -21.81 36.52 -5.17
CA MET A 365 -20.81 35.77 -4.42
C MET A 365 -19.74 35.19 -5.36
N SER A 366 -18.55 35.01 -4.83
CA SER A 366 -17.36 34.47 -5.50
C SER A 366 -17.54 33.02 -5.98
N ALA A 367 -16.71 32.61 -6.94
CA ALA A 367 -16.68 31.27 -7.50
C ALA A 367 -16.49 30.18 -6.42
N TYR A 368 -15.67 30.45 -5.40
CA TYR A 368 -15.51 29.54 -4.28
C TYR A 368 -16.82 29.36 -3.51
N MET A 369 -17.55 30.43 -3.20
CA MET A 369 -18.85 30.33 -2.53
C MET A 369 -19.90 29.62 -3.41
N LYS A 370 -19.92 29.89 -4.72
CA LYS A 370 -20.80 29.19 -5.69
C LYS A 370 -20.50 27.69 -5.81
N TYR A 371 -19.24 27.28 -5.62
CA TYR A 371 -18.80 25.89 -5.60
C TYR A 371 -19.12 25.24 -4.25
N ARG A 372 -18.56 25.78 -3.16
CA ARG A 372 -18.51 25.15 -1.84
C ARG A 372 -19.83 25.17 -1.07
N TYR A 373 -20.62 26.23 -1.23
CA TYR A 373 -21.89 26.43 -0.51
C TYR A 373 -23.08 26.38 -1.46
N GLY A 374 -23.03 27.10 -2.60
CA GLY A 374 -24.09 27.06 -3.60
C GLY A 374 -24.21 25.72 -4.37
N ARG A 375 -23.13 24.96 -4.52
CA ARG A 375 -23.06 23.74 -5.36
C ARG A 375 -23.46 23.97 -6.83
N TRP A 376 -23.39 25.22 -7.31
CA TRP A 376 -23.78 25.61 -8.67
C TRP A 376 -22.63 25.46 -9.66
N ILE A 377 -21.40 25.70 -9.19
CA ILE A 377 -20.17 25.23 -9.85
C ILE A 377 -19.91 23.81 -9.34
N THR A 378 -19.73 22.83 -10.23
CA THR A 378 -19.57 21.41 -9.85
C THR A 378 -18.15 21.04 -9.45
N SER A 379 -17.17 21.75 -10.00
CA SER A 379 -15.74 21.60 -9.71
C SER A 379 -15.01 22.86 -10.16
N ILE A 380 -13.96 23.26 -9.45
CA ILE A 380 -13.02 24.30 -9.92
C ILE A 380 -11.83 23.57 -10.59
N PRO A 381 -11.66 23.66 -11.93
CA PRO A 381 -10.56 23.01 -12.64
C PRO A 381 -9.19 23.50 -12.15
N GLU A 382 -8.19 22.60 -12.08
CA GLU A 382 -6.86 22.90 -11.56
C GLU A 382 -5.84 23.12 -12.69
N ILE A 383 -5.11 24.23 -12.63
CA ILE A 383 -3.95 24.51 -13.49
C ILE A 383 -2.72 23.83 -12.89
N THR A 384 -2.10 22.93 -13.64
CA THR A 384 -0.95 22.11 -13.21
C THR A 384 0.29 22.26 -14.10
N THR A 385 0.18 23.07 -15.16
CA THR A 385 1.22 23.29 -16.17
C THR A 385 1.33 24.79 -16.48
N SER A 386 2.55 25.31 -16.60
CA SER A 386 2.77 26.70 -17.01
C SER A 386 2.24 26.96 -18.43
N GLY A 387 1.69 28.15 -18.68
CA GLY A 387 1.11 28.51 -19.98
C GLY A 387 0.13 29.67 -19.92
N SER A 388 -0.48 29.99 -21.06
CA SER A 388 -1.47 31.05 -21.18
C SER A 388 -2.89 30.52 -21.01
N TYR A 389 -3.68 31.18 -20.15
CA TYR A 389 -5.04 30.79 -19.78
C TYR A 389 -6.02 31.95 -19.99
N SER A 390 -7.31 31.62 -20.04
CA SER A 390 -8.37 32.62 -20.15
C SER A 390 -9.58 32.28 -19.29
N LEU A 391 -10.35 33.31 -18.93
CA LEU A 391 -11.60 33.20 -18.17
C LEU A 391 -12.72 34.02 -18.81
N ASN A 392 -13.91 33.43 -18.84
CA ASN A 392 -15.19 34.12 -18.99
C ASN A 392 -15.56 34.82 -17.68
N PRO A 393 -16.39 35.88 -17.70
CA PRO A 393 -16.91 36.48 -16.48
C PRO A 393 -17.64 35.48 -15.57
N LEU A 394 -17.64 35.70 -14.25
CA LEU A 394 -18.29 34.84 -13.24
C LEU A 394 -19.82 34.65 -13.43
N THR A 395 -20.44 35.46 -14.29
CA THR A 395 -21.83 35.33 -14.71
C THR A 395 -22.07 34.16 -15.68
N TYR A 396 -21.02 33.63 -16.32
CA TYR A 396 -21.10 32.49 -17.23
C TYR A 396 -20.99 31.15 -16.48
N PRO A 397 -21.66 30.08 -16.95
CA PRO A 397 -21.65 28.78 -16.27
C PRO A 397 -20.38 27.94 -16.50
N THR A 398 -19.51 28.32 -17.44
CA THR A 398 -18.33 27.54 -17.83
C THR A 398 -17.10 28.43 -18.04
N ASN A 399 -15.91 27.88 -17.79
CA ASN A 399 -14.62 28.57 -17.83
C ASN A 399 -14.64 29.92 -17.06
N ASN A 400 -15.24 29.92 -15.86
CA ASN A 400 -15.48 31.11 -15.04
C ASN A 400 -14.54 31.21 -13.83
N CYS A 401 -13.84 30.13 -13.50
CA CYS A 401 -12.84 30.07 -12.46
C CYS A 401 -11.76 29.00 -12.72
N TRP A 402 -10.58 29.19 -12.13
CA TRP A 402 -9.48 28.23 -12.10
C TRP A 402 -8.93 28.09 -10.68
N LYS A 403 -8.31 26.95 -10.39
CA LYS A 403 -7.57 26.67 -9.16
C LYS A 403 -6.08 26.55 -9.45
N ILE A 404 -5.23 27.12 -8.61
CA ILE A 404 -3.78 26.88 -8.58
C ILE A 404 -3.41 26.47 -7.16
N LYS A 405 -2.71 25.35 -6.96
CA LYS A 405 -2.19 24.99 -5.62
C LYS A 405 -1.03 25.91 -5.25
N SER A 406 -0.89 26.27 -3.97
CA SER A 406 0.38 26.83 -3.49
C SER A 406 1.45 25.72 -3.46
N PRO A 407 2.65 25.93 -4.01
CA PRO A 407 3.77 25.01 -3.78
C PRO A 407 4.24 25.01 -2.32
N ASN A 408 3.94 26.08 -1.57
CA ASN A 408 4.41 26.30 -0.21
C ASN A 408 3.41 25.83 0.87
N SER A 409 2.21 25.34 0.49
CA SER A 409 1.19 24.88 1.45
C SER A 409 0.38 23.70 0.94
N THR A 410 0.17 22.70 1.79
CA THR A 410 -0.73 21.56 1.52
C THR A 410 -2.18 21.87 1.87
N THR A 411 -2.45 22.94 2.63
CA THR A 411 -3.80 23.31 3.08
C THR A 411 -4.31 24.61 2.47
N GLU A 412 -3.51 25.29 1.65
CA GLU A 412 -3.91 26.55 1.00
C GLU A 412 -3.69 26.51 -0.52
N TYR A 413 -4.64 27.09 -1.25
CA TYR A 413 -4.58 27.20 -2.70
C TYR A 413 -5.24 28.51 -3.16
N PHE A 414 -5.12 28.81 -4.45
CA PHE A 414 -5.68 30.01 -5.04
C PHE A 414 -6.88 29.68 -5.92
N VAL A 415 -7.93 30.51 -5.86
CA VAL A 415 -9.05 30.52 -6.81
C VAL A 415 -8.96 31.81 -7.61
N LEU A 416 -8.96 31.68 -8.92
CA LEU A 416 -8.96 32.76 -9.88
C LEU A 416 -10.37 32.88 -10.45
N GLU A 417 -10.90 34.10 -10.55
CA GLU A 417 -12.16 34.38 -11.23
C GLU A 417 -12.07 35.69 -12.00
N TYR A 418 -12.84 35.81 -13.09
CA TYR A 418 -12.95 37.07 -13.81
C TYR A 418 -14.24 37.80 -13.42
N ARG A 419 -14.11 39.01 -12.88
CA ARG A 419 -15.26 39.88 -12.59
C ARG A 419 -15.31 41.03 -13.59
N LEU A 420 -16.46 41.18 -14.24
CA LEU A 420 -16.75 42.22 -15.21
C LEU A 420 -17.88 43.09 -14.67
N LYS A 421 -17.62 44.37 -14.44
CA LYS A 421 -18.60 45.36 -14.00
C LYS A 421 -19.59 45.67 -15.13
N SER A 422 -20.61 44.82 -15.27
CA SER A 422 -21.65 44.90 -16.30
C SER A 422 -22.84 44.00 -15.91
N GLY A 423 -23.94 44.08 -16.66
CA GLY A 423 -25.16 43.30 -16.35
C GLY A 423 -25.96 43.89 -15.19
N LYS A 424 -26.85 43.08 -14.60
CA LYS A 424 -27.79 43.55 -13.57
C LYS A 424 -27.13 43.70 -12.21
N PHE A 425 -26.42 42.67 -11.77
CA PHE A 425 -25.89 42.56 -10.41
C PHE A 425 -24.44 43.05 -10.31
N GLU A 426 -23.55 42.57 -11.18
CA GLU A 426 -22.13 42.91 -11.14
C GLU A 426 -21.82 44.39 -11.51
N ASN A 427 -22.80 45.18 -11.94
CA ASN A 427 -22.62 46.61 -12.18
C ASN A 427 -22.40 47.43 -10.89
N SER A 428 -22.67 46.87 -9.71
CA SER A 428 -22.32 47.49 -8.41
C SER A 428 -20.85 47.31 -8.02
N LEU A 429 -20.09 46.45 -8.71
CA LEU A 429 -18.69 46.17 -8.39
C LEU A 429 -17.79 47.42 -8.44
N PRO A 430 -16.67 47.46 -7.69
CA PRO A 430 -15.70 48.56 -7.79
C PRO A 430 -15.08 48.72 -9.19
N GLY A 431 -14.81 47.61 -9.90
CA GLY A 431 -14.13 47.61 -11.20
C GLY A 431 -14.09 46.24 -11.87
N SER A 432 -13.43 46.13 -13.03
CA SER A 432 -13.36 44.92 -13.84
C SER A 432 -11.94 44.37 -13.94
N GLY A 433 -11.78 43.06 -13.73
CA GLY A 433 -10.49 42.37 -13.84
C GLY A 433 -10.50 40.98 -13.21
N LEU A 434 -9.35 40.32 -13.29
CA LEU A 434 -9.06 39.08 -12.59
C LEU A 434 -9.02 39.35 -11.09
N LEU A 435 -9.73 38.55 -10.31
CA LEU A 435 -9.53 38.44 -8.87
C LEU A 435 -8.78 37.15 -8.57
N VAL A 436 -7.93 37.21 -7.55
CA VAL A 436 -7.22 36.04 -7.02
C VAL A 436 -7.53 35.96 -5.54
N TYR A 437 -8.14 34.85 -5.14
CA TYR A 437 -8.46 34.52 -3.77
C TYR A 437 -7.49 33.47 -3.25
N ARG A 438 -7.06 33.59 -2.00
CA ARG A 438 -6.47 32.53 -1.18
C ARG A 438 -7.61 31.79 -0.48
N VAL A 439 -7.61 30.46 -0.58
CA VAL A 439 -8.50 29.56 0.16
C VAL A 439 -7.69 28.76 1.17
N ASN A 440 -8.14 28.66 2.42
CA ASN A 440 -7.53 27.83 3.46
C ASN A 440 -8.47 26.71 3.93
N THR A 441 -8.16 25.49 3.50
CA THR A 441 -8.95 24.28 3.80
C THR A 441 -8.99 23.88 5.26
N ARG A 442 -8.15 24.46 6.13
CA ARG A 442 -8.26 24.24 7.59
C ARG A 442 -9.53 24.84 8.20
N TYR A 443 -10.14 25.79 7.50
CA TYR A 443 -11.36 26.49 7.91
C TYR A 443 -12.55 26.20 6.98
N ASP A 444 -12.43 25.19 6.11
CA ASP A 444 -13.48 24.77 5.17
C ASP A 444 -14.83 24.58 5.90
N GLY A 445 -15.86 25.31 5.46
CA GLY A 445 -17.18 25.27 6.08
C GLY A 445 -17.46 26.31 7.17
N ASN A 446 -16.48 27.12 7.59
CA ASN A 446 -16.63 28.07 8.71
C ASN A 446 -16.69 29.55 8.31
N GLY A 447 -16.37 29.87 7.05
CA GLY A 447 -16.22 31.25 6.59
C GLY A 447 -15.03 31.95 7.25
N ASN A 448 -15.10 33.27 7.31
CA ASN A 448 -14.09 34.11 7.96
C ASN A 448 -14.55 34.65 9.31
N ALA A 449 -15.73 34.24 9.78
CA ALA A 449 -16.38 34.84 10.94
C ALA A 449 -15.56 34.74 12.26
N SER A 450 -14.60 33.81 12.34
CA SER A 450 -13.63 33.67 13.45
C SER A 450 -12.18 33.93 13.01
N GLY A 451 -11.99 34.58 11.86
CA GLY A 451 -10.69 34.99 11.35
C GLY A 451 -10.12 36.20 12.12
N PRO A 452 -8.83 36.51 11.91
CA PRO A 452 -7.87 35.75 11.12
C PRO A 452 -7.36 34.48 11.85
N PRO A 453 -6.91 33.44 11.12
CA PRO A 453 -6.77 33.37 9.66
C PRO A 453 -8.08 32.94 8.96
N ASP A 454 -8.25 33.44 7.74
CA ASP A 454 -9.51 33.39 7.01
C ASP A 454 -9.59 32.17 6.07
N GLU A 455 -10.79 31.58 5.93
CA GLU A 455 -11.11 30.57 4.92
C GLU A 455 -10.91 31.14 3.51
N LEU A 456 -11.36 32.37 3.27
CA LEU A 456 -11.33 33.03 1.96
C LEU A 456 -10.81 34.47 2.07
N TYR A 457 -9.74 34.80 1.34
CA TYR A 457 -9.12 36.13 1.33
C TYR A 457 -8.83 36.58 -0.10
N VAL A 458 -9.24 37.78 -0.52
CA VAL A 458 -8.92 38.32 -1.87
C VAL A 458 -7.61 39.10 -1.85
N TYR A 459 -6.67 38.86 -2.78
CA TYR A 459 -5.45 39.65 -2.85
C TYR A 459 -5.72 41.07 -3.39
N ARG A 460 -5.13 42.08 -2.75
CA ARG A 460 -5.36 43.51 -3.04
C ARG A 460 -4.13 44.40 -2.84
N PRO A 461 -4.04 45.55 -3.53
CA PRO A 461 -2.91 46.45 -3.39
C PRO A 461 -2.71 46.93 -1.95
N GLY A 462 -1.49 46.84 -1.43
CA GLY A 462 -1.14 47.18 -0.04
C GLY A 462 -1.64 46.20 1.02
N GLY A 463 -2.26 45.07 0.61
CA GLY A 463 -2.70 44.02 1.51
C GLY A 463 -1.55 43.16 2.01
N SER A 464 -1.62 42.75 3.28
CA SER A 464 -0.75 41.75 3.92
C SER A 464 -1.54 41.04 5.02
N CYS A 465 -0.93 40.06 5.70
CA CYS A 465 -1.54 39.41 6.86
C CYS A 465 -1.80 40.36 8.05
N THR A 466 -1.22 41.56 8.07
CA THR A 466 -1.41 42.58 9.12
C THR A 466 -1.90 43.92 8.58
N THR A 467 -2.18 44.06 7.28
CA THR A 467 -2.68 45.31 6.67
C THR A 467 -3.79 45.03 5.66
N ASN A 468 -4.90 45.77 5.75
CA ASN A 468 -6.02 45.60 4.82
C ASN A 468 -5.66 45.84 3.35
N GLY A 469 -4.90 46.89 3.07
CA GLY A 469 -4.76 47.42 1.71
C GLY A 469 -6.08 47.97 1.16
N SER A 470 -6.13 48.18 -0.15
CA SER A 470 -7.29 48.71 -0.87
C SER A 470 -8.12 47.58 -1.47
N VAL A 471 -9.03 46.99 -0.67
CA VAL A 471 -9.84 45.82 -1.08
C VAL A 471 -10.67 46.11 -2.33
N SER A 472 -11.25 47.31 -2.45
CA SER A 472 -11.98 47.75 -3.66
C SER A 472 -11.08 47.85 -4.91
N SER A 473 -9.76 47.78 -4.78
CA SER A 473 -8.79 47.75 -5.89
C SER A 473 -8.20 46.35 -6.16
N ALA A 474 -8.80 45.28 -5.65
CA ALA A 474 -8.32 43.91 -5.83
C ALA A 474 -8.20 43.46 -7.30
N TYR A 475 -9.04 43.99 -8.20
CA TYR A 475 -9.06 43.62 -9.61
C TYR A 475 -7.73 43.92 -10.33
N LEU A 476 -7.19 42.89 -11.00
CA LEU A 476 -6.02 42.93 -11.86
C LEU A 476 -6.43 42.91 -13.34
N SER A 477 -5.83 43.79 -14.14
CA SER A 477 -6.03 43.91 -15.58
C SER A 477 -5.06 44.93 -16.17
N SER A 478 -4.80 44.86 -17.47
CA SER A 478 -4.05 45.90 -18.19
C SER A 478 -4.68 47.30 -17.99
N ASN A 479 -6.02 47.39 -17.94
CA ASN A 479 -6.76 48.63 -17.69
C ASN A 479 -6.50 49.22 -16.30
N SER A 480 -6.25 48.36 -15.30
CA SER A 480 -5.96 48.78 -13.92
C SER A 480 -4.47 49.12 -13.68
N GLY A 481 -3.61 48.87 -14.67
CA GLY A 481 -2.15 48.94 -14.52
C GLY A 481 -1.51 47.75 -13.77
N ARG A 482 -2.32 46.91 -13.09
CA ARG A 482 -1.86 45.74 -12.33
C ARG A 482 -1.93 44.50 -13.21
N LYS A 483 -0.78 44.12 -13.79
CA LYS A 483 -0.66 43.05 -14.80
C LYS A 483 -0.07 41.73 -14.31
N ALA A 484 0.29 41.64 -13.02
CA ALA A 484 0.91 40.46 -12.44
C ALA A 484 0.61 40.34 -10.94
N ILE A 485 0.66 39.12 -10.42
CA ILE A 485 0.69 38.80 -8.98
C ILE A 485 1.66 37.64 -8.71
N ASN A 486 2.65 37.91 -7.85
CA ASN A 486 3.57 36.95 -7.27
C ASN A 486 4.06 37.46 -5.90
N ASP A 487 5.02 36.77 -5.27
CA ASP A 487 5.49 37.11 -3.93
C ASP A 487 6.21 38.48 -3.82
N TYR A 488 6.52 39.14 -4.96
CA TYR A 488 7.28 40.40 -5.04
C TYR A 488 6.51 41.59 -5.65
N THR A 489 5.27 41.39 -6.12
CA THR A 489 4.45 42.44 -6.76
C THR A 489 3.59 43.22 -5.76
N ASN A 490 2.72 44.12 -6.26
CA ASN A 490 1.67 44.75 -5.46
C ASN A 490 0.31 44.69 -6.20
N PRO A 491 -0.65 43.81 -5.81
CA PRO A 491 -0.61 42.90 -4.66
C PRO A 491 0.55 41.89 -4.70
N LYS A 492 1.01 41.46 -3.52
CA LYS A 492 1.86 40.27 -3.37
C LYS A 492 1.02 39.06 -2.94
N SER A 493 1.44 37.86 -3.32
CA SER A 493 0.90 36.61 -2.76
C SER A 493 1.54 36.28 -1.41
N PHE A 494 0.76 35.71 -0.47
CA PHE A 494 1.22 35.27 0.86
C PHE A 494 0.20 34.33 1.52
N LEU A 495 0.68 33.38 2.31
CA LEU A 495 -0.12 32.37 3.02
C LEU A 495 -0.76 32.92 4.31
N SER A 496 -1.67 32.17 4.93
CA SER A 496 -2.30 32.55 6.22
C SER A 496 -1.28 32.89 7.32
N ASN A 497 -0.11 32.28 7.29
CA ASN A 497 1.00 32.50 8.23
C ASN A 497 1.98 33.60 7.80
N CYS A 498 1.58 34.52 6.91
CA CYS A 498 2.39 35.60 6.33
C CYS A 498 3.51 35.19 5.36
N GLU A 499 3.84 33.90 5.23
CA GLU A 499 4.94 33.44 4.37
C GLU A 499 4.63 33.60 2.87
N PRO A 500 5.66 33.71 2.01
CA PRO A 500 5.49 33.72 0.54
C PRO A 500 4.67 32.52 0.07
N ALA A 501 3.72 32.74 -0.85
CA ALA A 501 2.79 31.68 -1.24
C ALA A 501 3.18 30.97 -2.55
N GLY A 502 4.19 31.45 -3.27
CA GLY A 502 4.70 30.82 -4.49
C GLY A 502 3.75 30.90 -5.69
N LEU A 503 2.78 31.81 -5.66
CA LEU A 503 1.98 32.12 -6.85
C LEU A 503 2.85 32.90 -7.83
N ASN A 504 2.71 32.64 -9.13
CA ASN A 504 3.28 33.48 -10.16
C ASN A 504 2.36 33.57 -11.38
N ILE A 505 1.72 34.73 -11.54
CA ILE A 505 0.86 35.07 -12.67
C ILE A 505 1.34 36.39 -13.25
N ASP A 506 1.51 36.47 -14.56
CA ASP A 506 1.79 37.72 -15.28
C ASP A 506 0.98 37.83 -16.58
N ASN A 507 1.35 38.81 -17.41
CA ASN A 507 0.68 39.15 -18.68
C ASN A 507 -0.85 39.30 -18.61
N ILE A 508 -1.40 39.66 -17.45
CA ILE A 508 -2.85 39.82 -17.26
C ILE A 508 -3.37 40.89 -18.23
N GLY A 509 -4.29 40.45 -19.08
CA GLY A 509 -4.80 41.19 -20.24
C GLY A 509 -5.83 42.25 -19.90
N THR A 510 -6.48 42.75 -20.96
CA THR A 510 -7.58 43.71 -20.88
C THR A 510 -8.84 43.04 -20.33
N ALA A 511 -9.58 43.73 -19.48
CA ALA A 511 -10.88 43.27 -19.00
C ALA A 511 -11.95 43.44 -20.09
N GLY A 512 -11.99 42.50 -21.04
CA GLY A 512 -12.89 42.50 -22.20
C GLY A 512 -14.05 41.50 -22.08
N THR A 513 -14.39 40.82 -23.18
CA THR A 513 -15.36 39.71 -23.17
C THR A 513 -14.85 38.49 -22.40
N THR A 514 -13.53 38.31 -22.38
CA THR A 514 -12.77 37.39 -21.54
C THR A 514 -11.56 38.15 -20.99
N ILE A 515 -10.86 37.57 -20.01
CA ILE A 515 -9.53 38.02 -19.59
C ILE A 515 -8.52 36.89 -19.81
N THR A 516 -7.33 37.24 -20.27
CA THR A 516 -6.20 36.31 -20.45
C THR A 516 -5.10 36.59 -19.43
N PHE A 517 -4.32 35.58 -19.07
CA PHE A 517 -3.18 35.70 -18.16
C PHE A 517 -2.24 34.49 -18.34
N ASP A 518 -0.96 34.68 -18.05
CA ASP A 518 0.02 33.59 -18.08
C ASP A 518 0.28 33.12 -16.66
N VAL A 519 0.30 31.80 -16.47
CA VAL A 519 0.60 31.13 -15.19
C VAL A 519 1.96 30.47 -15.29
N HIS A 520 2.80 30.68 -14.28
CA HIS A 520 4.07 29.99 -14.11
C HIS A 520 3.97 29.11 -12.87
N ILE A 521 3.94 27.79 -13.06
CA ILE A 521 3.92 26.83 -11.95
C ILE A 521 5.31 26.78 -11.32
N MET A 522 5.47 27.58 -10.26
CA MET A 522 6.65 27.55 -9.41
C MET A 522 6.65 26.23 -8.64
N THR A 523 7.59 25.34 -8.94
CA THR A 523 7.80 24.14 -8.13
C THR A 523 8.81 24.42 -7.02
N GLY A 524 8.65 23.77 -5.86
CA GLY A 524 9.51 24.01 -4.71
C GLY A 524 10.98 23.70 -5.01
N THR A 525 11.91 24.32 -4.27
CA THR A 525 13.34 24.05 -4.45
C THR A 525 13.63 22.55 -4.32
N ALA A 526 14.28 21.97 -5.33
CA ALA A 526 14.67 20.55 -5.33
C ALA A 526 15.44 20.19 -4.06
N ARG A 527 15.03 19.08 -3.41
CA ARG A 527 15.65 18.57 -2.18
C ARG A 527 16.14 17.14 -2.29
N ARG A 528 15.48 16.30 -3.08
CA ARG A 528 15.79 14.86 -3.17
C ARG A 528 15.39 14.29 -4.53
N VAL A 529 15.96 13.14 -4.88
CA VAL A 529 15.50 12.30 -5.99
C VAL A 529 14.68 11.11 -5.44
N VAL A 530 13.74 10.58 -6.21
CA VAL A 530 12.90 9.41 -5.84
C VAL A 530 12.62 8.55 -7.07
N PHE A 531 12.74 7.22 -6.94
CA PHE A 531 12.34 6.28 -8.00
C PHE A 531 10.81 6.29 -8.22
N GLN A 532 10.39 6.44 -9.48
CA GLN A 532 9.01 6.24 -9.93
C GLN A 532 8.79 4.81 -10.46
N ALA A 533 9.78 4.27 -11.19
CA ALA A 533 9.78 2.91 -11.70
C ALA A 533 11.08 2.22 -11.27
N VAL A 534 10.97 0.97 -10.83
CA VAL A 534 12.07 0.14 -10.34
C VAL A 534 12.16 -1.14 -11.18
N PRO A 535 13.36 -1.67 -11.46
CA PRO A 535 13.51 -2.90 -12.23
C PRO A 535 12.84 -4.12 -11.58
N ALA A 536 12.30 -5.01 -12.40
CA ALA A 536 11.93 -6.36 -12.00
C ALA A 536 13.04 -7.36 -12.38
N GLN A 537 12.77 -8.66 -12.19
CA GLN A 537 13.71 -9.71 -12.56
C GLN A 537 13.95 -9.76 -14.08
N THR A 538 15.23 -9.70 -14.48
CA THR A 538 15.71 -9.91 -15.85
C THR A 538 16.96 -10.78 -15.82
N TYR A 539 17.54 -11.15 -16.97
CA TYR A 539 18.78 -11.92 -17.02
C TYR A 539 20.03 -11.03 -17.04
N ALA A 540 21.17 -11.59 -16.64
CA ALA A 540 22.46 -10.94 -16.77
C ALA A 540 22.72 -10.49 -18.23
N GLY A 541 23.10 -9.22 -18.39
CA GLY A 541 23.32 -8.53 -19.66
C GLY A 541 22.05 -8.08 -20.41
N ASP A 542 20.84 -8.50 -20.00
CA ASP A 542 19.60 -7.98 -20.59
C ASP A 542 19.24 -6.61 -20.02
N LEU A 543 18.53 -5.80 -20.82
CA LEU A 543 17.96 -4.55 -20.36
C LEU A 543 17.06 -4.76 -19.14
N LEU A 544 17.18 -3.87 -18.16
CA LEU A 544 16.27 -3.78 -17.03
C LEU A 544 14.85 -3.51 -17.53
N SER A 545 13.87 -4.25 -16.99
CA SER A 545 12.46 -4.09 -17.35
C SER A 545 11.60 -4.09 -16.09
N PRO A 546 10.80 -3.03 -15.82
CA PRO A 546 10.83 -1.74 -16.52
C PRO A 546 12.19 -1.03 -16.32
N GLN A 547 12.56 -0.17 -17.26
CA GLN A 547 13.72 0.71 -17.08
C GLN A 547 13.49 1.70 -15.92
N PRO A 548 14.55 2.09 -15.18
CA PRO A 548 14.44 3.09 -14.13
C PRO A 548 13.87 4.43 -14.61
N VAL A 549 12.99 5.01 -13.80
CA VAL A 549 12.50 6.39 -13.96
C VAL A 549 12.62 7.08 -12.61
N VAL A 550 13.21 8.27 -12.57
CA VAL A 550 13.49 9.00 -11.33
C VAL A 550 12.92 10.42 -11.41
N LYS A 551 12.25 10.84 -10.34
CA LYS A 551 11.73 12.20 -10.16
C LYS A 551 12.67 13.01 -9.28
N ILE A 552 12.90 14.27 -9.65
CA ILE A 552 13.45 15.29 -8.76
C ILE A 552 12.26 15.92 -8.02
N VAL A 553 12.31 15.93 -6.68
CA VAL A 553 11.22 16.45 -5.84
C VAL A 553 11.70 17.44 -4.77
N ASP A 554 10.79 18.32 -4.37
CA ASP A 554 10.99 19.29 -3.29
C ASP A 554 10.88 18.65 -1.89
N SER A 555 10.85 19.49 -0.84
CA SER A 555 10.69 19.05 0.55
C SER A 555 9.37 18.32 0.80
N GLN A 556 8.30 18.72 0.11
CA GLN A 556 6.92 18.25 0.22
C GLN A 556 6.67 16.99 -0.63
N GLY A 557 7.56 16.68 -1.58
CA GLY A 557 7.48 15.52 -2.47
C GLY A 557 6.83 15.82 -3.83
N ALA A 558 6.58 17.09 -4.16
CA ALA A 558 6.11 17.48 -5.49
C ALA A 558 7.28 17.51 -6.49
N VAL A 559 7.01 17.16 -7.75
CA VAL A 559 8.02 17.13 -8.83
C VAL A 559 8.45 18.54 -9.18
N VAL A 560 9.77 18.77 -9.28
CA VAL A 560 10.35 20.07 -9.64
C VAL A 560 10.44 20.18 -11.16
N GLN A 561 9.35 20.64 -11.78
CA GLN A 561 9.13 20.54 -13.23
C GLN A 561 10.13 21.36 -14.07
N ASP A 562 10.68 22.44 -13.52
CA ASP A 562 11.74 23.23 -14.16
C ASP A 562 13.15 22.65 -13.97
N SER A 563 13.30 21.60 -13.16
CA SER A 563 14.60 21.00 -12.90
C SER A 563 15.12 20.19 -14.09
N THR A 564 16.30 20.57 -14.55
CA THR A 564 17.07 19.92 -15.61
C THR A 564 18.32 19.19 -15.08
N ALA A 565 18.43 19.02 -13.75
CA ALA A 565 19.62 18.49 -13.12
C ALA A 565 19.95 17.05 -13.57
N PRO A 566 21.24 16.68 -13.67
CA PRO A 566 21.64 15.32 -13.96
C PRO A 566 21.25 14.39 -12.81
N VAL A 567 20.64 13.26 -13.14
CA VAL A 567 20.40 12.14 -12.22
C VAL A 567 21.33 11.01 -12.64
N THR A 568 22.09 10.49 -11.68
CA THR A 568 23.00 9.34 -11.87
C THR A 568 22.49 8.12 -11.11
N ILE A 569 22.40 6.98 -11.79
CA ILE A 569 22.08 5.67 -11.23
C ILE A 569 23.37 4.88 -11.01
N SER A 570 23.44 4.19 -9.88
CA SER A 570 24.56 3.31 -9.50
C SER A 570 24.05 2.06 -8.79
N ILE A 571 24.81 0.96 -8.81
CA ILE A 571 24.54 -0.19 -7.94
C ILE A 571 24.98 0.20 -6.51
N LYS A 572 24.07 0.03 -5.54
CA LYS A 572 24.34 0.31 -4.14
C LYS A 572 25.44 -0.62 -3.62
N ALA A 573 26.42 -0.06 -2.90
CA ALA A 573 27.49 -0.83 -2.28
C ALA A 573 26.94 -1.95 -1.39
N ASN A 574 27.55 -3.14 -1.49
CA ASN A 574 27.14 -4.38 -0.81
C ASN A 574 25.72 -4.88 -1.18
N SER A 575 25.23 -4.57 -2.40
CA SER A 575 24.01 -5.15 -2.97
C SER A 575 24.33 -5.96 -4.23
N GLY A 576 23.57 -7.03 -4.49
CA GLY A 576 23.80 -7.93 -5.62
C GLY A 576 25.11 -8.73 -5.56
N ALA A 577 25.64 -9.12 -6.72
CA ALA A 577 26.91 -9.85 -6.81
C ALA A 577 28.12 -8.91 -6.66
N ASN A 578 29.17 -9.38 -5.98
CA ASN A 578 30.42 -8.64 -5.86
C ASN A 578 31.09 -8.50 -7.23
N GLY A 579 31.56 -7.29 -7.56
CA GLY A 579 32.17 -6.97 -8.85
C GLY A 579 31.19 -6.67 -9.99
N ALA A 580 29.88 -6.69 -9.75
CA ALA A 580 28.88 -6.37 -10.78
C ALA A 580 28.95 -4.89 -11.21
N THR A 581 28.75 -4.64 -12.50
CA THR A 581 28.74 -3.32 -13.12
C THR A 581 27.37 -2.99 -13.72
N LEU A 582 27.01 -1.70 -13.66
CA LEU A 582 25.84 -1.16 -14.33
C LEU A 582 26.24 -0.71 -15.73
N LEU A 583 25.63 -1.32 -16.74
CA LEU A 583 25.83 -1.04 -18.15
C LEU A 583 24.83 0.03 -18.64
N GLY A 584 25.12 0.65 -19.78
CA GLY A 584 24.27 1.67 -20.40
C GLY A 584 24.56 3.10 -19.93
N THR A 585 23.62 4.01 -20.18
CA THR A 585 23.76 5.44 -19.91
C THR A 585 23.39 5.75 -18.47
N THR A 586 24.36 5.65 -17.56
CA THR A 586 24.13 5.77 -16.11
C THR A 586 23.77 7.18 -15.61
N THR A 587 23.87 8.23 -16.44
CA THR A 587 23.50 9.61 -16.08
C THR A 587 22.63 10.25 -17.15
N VAL A 588 21.46 10.76 -16.75
CA VAL A 588 20.48 11.41 -17.63
C VAL A 588 20.05 12.75 -17.01
N ASN A 589 20.02 13.82 -17.82
CA ASN A 589 19.46 15.10 -17.39
C ASN A 589 17.94 15.00 -17.33
N ALA A 590 17.35 15.51 -16.23
CA ALA A 590 15.90 15.56 -16.10
C ALA A 590 15.24 16.46 -17.16
N VAL A 591 14.04 16.10 -17.58
CA VAL A 591 13.13 16.93 -18.39
C VAL A 591 11.78 16.94 -17.68
N GLY A 592 11.23 18.11 -17.38
CA GLY A 592 10.02 18.18 -16.56
C GLY A 592 10.23 17.69 -15.11
N GLY A 593 11.47 17.75 -14.59
CA GLY A 593 11.84 17.15 -13.30
C GLY A 593 11.92 15.62 -13.29
N ILE A 594 11.89 14.96 -14.45
CA ILE A 594 11.92 13.49 -14.57
C ILE A 594 13.12 13.07 -15.43
N ALA A 595 13.95 12.17 -14.89
CA ALA A 595 15.00 11.48 -15.63
C ALA A 595 14.53 10.06 -16.00
N THR A 596 14.51 9.76 -17.30
CA THR A 596 14.06 8.49 -17.86
C THR A 596 15.23 7.76 -18.49
N PHE A 597 15.52 6.55 -18.01
CA PHE A 597 16.57 5.69 -18.54
C PHE A 597 15.99 4.72 -19.58
N THR A 598 16.81 4.28 -20.53
CA THR A 598 16.34 3.46 -21.68
C THR A 598 17.21 2.25 -21.99
N ASP A 599 18.47 2.24 -21.54
CA ASP A 599 19.51 1.29 -21.94
C ASP A 599 20.24 0.64 -20.76
N LEU A 600 19.75 0.80 -19.52
CA LEU A 600 20.42 0.25 -18.35
C LEU A 600 20.28 -1.28 -18.27
N ALA A 601 21.38 -1.95 -17.96
CA ALA A 601 21.48 -3.40 -17.74
C ALA A 601 22.50 -3.70 -16.62
N VAL A 602 22.48 -4.90 -16.06
CA VAL A 602 23.50 -5.36 -15.08
C VAL A 602 24.19 -6.60 -15.64
N ASP A 603 25.52 -6.60 -15.60
CA ASP A 603 26.37 -7.60 -16.24
C ASP A 603 26.39 -8.99 -15.57
N LEU A 604 26.25 -9.04 -14.24
CA LEU A 604 26.36 -10.26 -13.44
C LEU A 604 25.03 -10.68 -12.80
N ALA A 605 24.79 -12.00 -12.79
CA ALA A 605 23.68 -12.58 -12.06
C ALA A 605 23.89 -12.53 -10.54
N GLY A 606 22.81 -12.28 -9.81
CA GLY A 606 22.81 -12.14 -8.35
C GLY A 606 21.45 -11.69 -7.80
N THR A 607 21.20 -12.00 -6.53
CA THR A 607 19.97 -11.63 -5.82
C THR A 607 20.20 -10.41 -4.94
N GLY A 608 19.18 -9.57 -4.77
CA GLY A 608 19.23 -8.45 -3.83
C GLY A 608 20.00 -7.24 -4.33
N TYR A 609 20.03 -7.02 -5.65
CA TYR A 609 20.50 -5.76 -6.23
C TYR A 609 19.63 -4.60 -5.76
N VAL A 610 20.26 -3.48 -5.41
CA VAL A 610 19.61 -2.20 -5.14
C VAL A 610 20.31 -1.15 -5.97
N LEU A 611 19.55 -0.29 -6.65
CA LEU A 611 20.06 0.87 -7.36
C LEU A 611 19.88 2.12 -6.50
N THR A 612 20.92 2.95 -6.43
CA THR A 612 20.89 4.28 -5.82
C THR A 612 20.82 5.33 -6.91
N ALA A 613 19.77 6.16 -6.87
CA ALA A 613 19.65 7.38 -7.65
C ALA A 613 20.25 8.56 -6.87
N SER A 614 21.04 9.38 -7.55
CA SER A 614 21.73 10.54 -6.96
C SER A 614 21.72 11.74 -7.91
N SER A 615 21.87 12.94 -7.38
CA SER A 615 21.98 14.19 -8.16
C SER A 615 22.72 15.25 -7.32
N PRO A 616 23.53 16.16 -7.90
CA PRO A 616 24.31 17.12 -7.14
C PRO A 616 23.47 17.97 -6.18
N ASN A 617 23.90 18.05 -4.91
CA ASN A 617 23.22 18.78 -3.82
C ASN A 617 21.82 18.28 -3.44
N LEU A 618 21.35 17.15 -3.99
CA LEU A 618 20.08 16.52 -3.62
C LEU A 618 20.31 15.26 -2.77
N VAL A 619 19.37 14.96 -1.87
CA VAL A 619 19.38 13.69 -1.13
C VAL A 619 19.09 12.54 -2.09
N SER A 620 19.93 11.51 -2.07
CA SER A 620 19.79 10.29 -2.87
C SER A 620 18.64 9.41 -2.40
N SER A 621 18.17 8.51 -3.27
CA SER A 621 17.16 7.50 -2.95
C SER A 621 17.62 6.15 -3.47
N ASP A 622 17.30 5.09 -2.72
CA ASP A 622 17.47 3.71 -3.15
C ASP A 622 16.14 3.16 -3.70
N CYS A 623 16.20 2.19 -4.62
CA CYS A 623 15.03 1.43 -5.04
C CYS A 623 14.77 0.20 -4.13
N ALA A 624 13.64 -0.48 -4.37
CA ALA A 624 13.40 -1.80 -3.80
C ALA A 624 14.37 -2.85 -4.40
N SER A 625 14.71 -3.88 -3.64
CA SER A 625 15.65 -4.92 -4.09
C SER A 625 15.07 -5.81 -5.19
N PHE A 626 15.89 -6.15 -6.20
CA PHE A 626 15.54 -7.04 -7.30
C PHE A 626 16.63 -8.10 -7.56
N THR A 627 16.37 -9.00 -8.51
CA THR A 627 17.28 -10.12 -8.87
C THR A 627 17.64 -10.04 -10.34
N ILE A 628 18.92 -10.27 -10.65
CA ILE A 628 19.40 -10.54 -12.00
C ILE A 628 19.64 -12.05 -12.09
N ALA A 629 18.84 -12.74 -12.90
CA ALA A 629 18.86 -14.19 -13.02
C ALA A 629 20.02 -14.68 -13.90
N ARG A 630 20.48 -15.93 -13.66
CA ARG A 630 21.38 -16.61 -14.61
C ARG A 630 20.58 -17.03 -15.85
N ARG A 631 21.12 -16.84 -17.05
CA ARG A 631 20.42 -17.22 -18.28
C ARG A 631 20.51 -18.73 -18.50
N PRO A 632 19.37 -19.46 -18.54
CA PRO A 632 19.39 -20.86 -18.92
C PRO A 632 19.67 -21.00 -20.43
N THR A 633 20.49 -21.98 -20.80
CA THR A 633 20.88 -22.24 -22.19
C THR A 633 20.74 -23.70 -22.57
N THR A 634 20.84 -24.62 -21.61
CA THR A 634 20.83 -26.06 -21.84
C THR A 634 20.00 -26.81 -20.80
N LEU A 635 19.43 -27.93 -21.22
CA LEU A 635 18.71 -28.90 -20.40
C LEU A 635 19.46 -30.24 -20.51
N VAL A 636 19.78 -30.88 -19.38
CA VAL A 636 20.65 -32.06 -19.35
C VAL A 636 20.08 -33.14 -18.44
N TYR A 637 20.03 -34.39 -18.89
CA TYR A 637 19.74 -35.53 -18.01
C TYR A 637 20.91 -35.78 -17.04
N THR A 638 20.65 -35.65 -15.74
CA THR A 638 21.59 -36.02 -14.66
C THR A 638 21.32 -37.42 -14.11
N ALA A 639 20.12 -37.97 -14.31
CA ALA A 639 19.82 -39.40 -14.21
C ALA A 639 19.04 -39.84 -15.45
N GLN A 640 19.49 -40.93 -16.09
CA GLN A 640 18.85 -41.53 -17.27
C GLN A 640 17.71 -42.48 -16.84
N PRO A 641 16.65 -42.66 -17.66
CA PRO A 641 15.71 -43.77 -17.50
C PRO A 641 16.44 -45.12 -17.56
N GLY A 642 16.13 -46.02 -16.63
CA GLY A 642 16.58 -47.42 -16.69
C GLY A 642 15.58 -48.35 -17.39
N ASP A 643 16.05 -49.56 -17.69
CA ASP A 643 15.23 -50.65 -18.19
C ASP A 643 14.12 -51.02 -17.19
N ALA A 644 12.94 -51.41 -17.70
CA ALA A 644 11.75 -51.63 -16.86
C ALA A 644 10.85 -52.76 -17.37
N PHE A 645 9.91 -53.17 -16.53
CA PHE A 645 8.80 -54.05 -16.93
C PHE A 645 7.59 -53.24 -17.39
N ILE A 646 6.75 -53.80 -18.27
CA ILE A 646 5.48 -53.15 -18.69
C ILE A 646 4.67 -52.71 -17.47
N GLY A 647 4.31 -51.43 -17.42
CA GLY A 647 3.48 -50.85 -16.36
C GLY A 647 4.19 -50.57 -15.04
N HIS A 648 5.47 -50.95 -14.90
CA HIS A 648 6.29 -50.61 -13.73
C HIS A 648 6.97 -49.24 -13.90
N ILE A 649 7.31 -48.62 -12.77
CA ILE A 649 8.04 -47.34 -12.72
C ILE A 649 9.45 -47.52 -13.29
N LEU A 650 9.89 -46.59 -14.13
CA LEU A 650 11.26 -46.57 -14.66
C LEU A 650 12.29 -46.41 -13.52
N SER A 651 13.27 -47.30 -13.46
CA SER A 651 14.31 -47.32 -12.43
C SER A 651 15.69 -47.58 -13.04
N PRO A 652 16.64 -46.61 -13.01
CA PRO A 652 16.53 -45.31 -12.36
C PRO A 652 15.46 -44.39 -12.95
N ALA A 653 14.91 -43.53 -12.09
CA ALA A 653 13.93 -42.52 -12.45
C ALA A 653 14.62 -41.32 -13.14
N PRO A 654 14.08 -40.77 -14.25
CA PRO A 654 14.70 -39.64 -14.93
C PRO A 654 14.80 -38.36 -14.09
N VAL A 655 15.97 -37.72 -14.13
CA VAL A 655 16.22 -36.42 -13.51
C VAL A 655 16.93 -35.52 -14.51
N LEU A 656 16.45 -34.29 -14.65
CA LEU A 656 17.01 -33.26 -15.52
C LEU A 656 17.44 -32.03 -14.73
N GLU A 657 18.49 -31.38 -15.21
CA GLU A 657 19.07 -30.15 -14.67
C GLU A 657 19.14 -29.06 -15.75
N ILE A 658 18.77 -27.84 -15.38
CA ILE A 658 18.88 -26.66 -16.24
C ILE A 658 20.22 -25.98 -15.98
N ARG A 659 20.98 -25.72 -17.06
CA ARG A 659 22.34 -25.15 -17.03
C ARG A 659 22.46 -23.90 -17.89
N ASP A 660 23.41 -23.05 -17.51
CA ASP A 660 23.79 -21.85 -18.27
C ASP A 660 24.91 -22.13 -19.30
N SER A 661 25.36 -21.08 -19.99
CA SER A 661 26.42 -21.17 -21.01
C SER A 661 27.80 -21.60 -20.49
N LEU A 662 28.02 -21.61 -19.17
CA LEU A 662 29.24 -22.10 -18.54
C LEU A 662 29.11 -23.57 -18.09
N GLY A 663 27.93 -24.19 -18.29
CA GLY A 663 27.63 -25.55 -17.83
C GLY A 663 27.23 -25.62 -16.35
N GLU A 664 27.05 -24.47 -15.70
CA GLU A 664 26.68 -24.36 -14.29
C GLU A 664 25.16 -24.39 -14.10
N ARG A 665 24.70 -24.95 -12.98
CA ARG A 665 23.27 -25.10 -12.68
C ARG A 665 22.58 -23.76 -12.44
N VAL A 666 21.47 -23.51 -13.13
CA VAL A 666 20.61 -22.33 -12.96
C VAL A 666 19.66 -22.57 -11.78
N SER A 667 20.17 -22.39 -10.57
CA SER A 667 19.48 -22.72 -9.31
C SER A 667 18.24 -21.86 -9.00
N ASP A 668 18.04 -20.77 -9.75
CA ASP A 668 16.88 -19.88 -9.72
C ASP A 668 15.83 -20.22 -10.79
N TYR A 669 16.09 -21.20 -11.67
CA TYR A 669 15.12 -21.63 -12.68
C TYR A 669 13.97 -22.43 -12.07
N SER A 670 12.74 -21.98 -12.35
CA SER A 670 11.48 -22.59 -11.87
C SER A 670 10.47 -22.89 -12.98
N GLY A 671 10.90 -22.91 -14.24
CA GLY A 671 10.04 -23.22 -15.39
C GLY A 671 9.62 -24.70 -15.44
N SER A 672 8.58 -24.99 -16.21
CA SER A 672 8.08 -26.35 -16.42
C SER A 672 8.96 -27.12 -17.41
N VAL A 673 9.30 -28.36 -17.05
CA VAL A 673 9.95 -29.34 -17.92
C VAL A 673 8.91 -30.41 -18.27
N SER A 674 8.75 -30.71 -19.55
CA SER A 674 7.87 -31.78 -20.03
C SER A 674 8.69 -32.90 -20.67
N ILE A 675 8.26 -34.15 -20.48
CA ILE A 675 8.92 -35.34 -21.01
C ILE A 675 7.94 -36.18 -21.86
N SER A 676 8.42 -36.74 -22.96
CA SER A 676 7.61 -37.55 -23.88
C SER A 676 8.45 -38.63 -24.56
N ILE A 677 7.79 -39.61 -25.19
CA ILE A 677 8.49 -40.62 -26.01
C ILE A 677 8.94 -39.96 -27.31
N LYS A 678 10.21 -40.12 -27.66
CA LYS A 678 10.76 -39.64 -28.93
C LYS A 678 10.08 -40.38 -30.10
N PRO A 679 9.49 -39.67 -31.08
CA PRO A 679 8.86 -40.30 -32.24
C PRO A 679 9.81 -41.26 -32.98
N GLY A 680 9.32 -42.45 -33.32
CA GLY A 680 10.09 -43.49 -34.00
C GLY A 680 11.00 -44.34 -33.10
N THR A 681 10.84 -44.29 -31.78
CA THR A 681 11.59 -45.11 -30.81
C THR A 681 10.69 -46.06 -30.03
N GLY A 682 11.21 -47.22 -29.62
CA GLY A 682 10.42 -48.29 -29.00
C GLY A 682 9.27 -48.85 -29.86
N SER A 683 8.16 -49.25 -29.23
CA SER A 683 6.96 -49.72 -29.93
C SER A 683 6.10 -48.57 -30.44
N SER A 684 5.57 -48.69 -31.66
CA SER A 684 4.40 -47.92 -32.08
C SER A 684 3.25 -48.11 -31.08
N GLU A 685 2.43 -47.06 -30.87
CA GLU A 685 1.30 -47.01 -29.92
C GLU A 685 1.68 -47.18 -28.43
N ALA A 686 2.96 -47.04 -28.07
CA ALA A 686 3.35 -46.93 -26.67
C ALA A 686 2.93 -45.58 -26.07
N THR A 687 2.50 -45.60 -24.81
CA THR A 687 2.12 -44.41 -24.04
C THR A 687 2.92 -44.34 -22.75
N LEU A 688 3.49 -43.16 -22.47
CA LEU A 688 4.15 -42.85 -21.20
C LEU A 688 3.10 -42.44 -20.17
N GLY A 689 2.99 -43.17 -19.07
CA GLY A 689 2.17 -42.82 -17.90
C GLY A 689 2.99 -42.07 -16.85
N GLY A 690 2.31 -41.57 -15.81
CA GLY A 690 2.90 -40.74 -14.74
C GLY A 690 2.74 -39.23 -14.97
N ILE A 691 3.41 -38.41 -14.16
CA ILE A 691 3.41 -36.94 -14.28
C ILE A 691 4.36 -36.53 -15.40
N LEU A 692 3.82 -36.20 -16.57
CA LEU A 692 4.62 -35.88 -17.77
C LEU A 692 5.17 -34.44 -17.81
N THR A 693 4.77 -33.58 -16.87
CA THR A 693 5.25 -32.20 -16.76
C THR A 693 5.46 -31.84 -15.30
N THR A 694 6.64 -31.35 -14.94
CA THR A 694 6.98 -30.93 -13.58
C THR A 694 7.71 -29.59 -13.59
N ASN A 695 7.51 -28.76 -12.56
CA ASN A 695 8.25 -27.50 -12.42
C ASN A 695 9.62 -27.77 -11.82
N ALA A 696 10.65 -27.13 -12.36
CA ALA A 696 11.99 -27.26 -11.82
C ALA A 696 12.07 -26.69 -10.40
N VAL A 697 12.59 -27.48 -9.45
CA VAL A 697 12.89 -27.03 -8.09
C VAL A 697 14.38 -26.78 -8.00
N LYS A 698 14.74 -25.51 -7.80
CA LYS A 698 16.14 -25.03 -7.87
C LYS A 698 16.84 -25.44 -9.18
N GLY A 699 16.15 -25.37 -10.33
CA GLY A 699 16.71 -25.82 -11.61
C GLY A 699 16.89 -27.34 -11.79
N ILE A 700 16.26 -28.19 -10.98
CA ILE A 700 16.14 -29.64 -11.24
C ILE A 700 14.67 -30.03 -11.43
N ALA A 701 14.38 -30.82 -12.46
CA ALA A 701 13.12 -31.50 -12.68
C ALA A 701 13.29 -33.02 -12.48
N SER A 702 12.41 -33.67 -11.74
CA SER A 702 12.50 -35.10 -11.41
C SER A 702 11.19 -35.81 -11.71
N PHE A 703 11.29 -36.99 -12.33
CA PHE A 703 10.14 -37.74 -12.85
C PHE A 703 10.10 -39.15 -12.22
N GLY A 704 9.53 -39.23 -11.01
CA GLY A 704 9.60 -40.42 -10.15
C GLY A 704 8.55 -41.50 -10.40
N ASP A 705 7.59 -41.28 -11.29
CA ASP A 705 6.40 -42.13 -11.47
C ASP A 705 6.14 -42.56 -12.92
N LEU A 706 7.11 -42.36 -13.82
CA LEU A 706 6.96 -42.67 -15.24
C LEU A 706 6.84 -44.18 -15.48
N THR A 707 5.89 -44.57 -16.33
CA THR A 707 5.63 -45.98 -16.69
C THR A 707 5.42 -46.12 -18.21
N LEU A 708 5.67 -47.31 -18.77
CA LEU A 708 5.43 -47.60 -20.19
C LEU A 708 4.56 -48.85 -20.36
N ASN A 709 3.55 -48.77 -21.23
CA ASN A 709 2.50 -49.79 -21.39
C ASN A 709 2.78 -50.86 -22.47
N LYS A 710 3.92 -50.82 -23.16
CA LYS A 710 4.32 -51.77 -24.21
C LYS A 710 5.76 -52.19 -24.00
N ALA A 711 6.07 -53.44 -24.34
CA ALA A 711 7.45 -53.93 -24.37
C ALA A 711 8.08 -53.67 -25.74
N ALA A 712 9.27 -53.08 -25.74
CA ALA A 712 10.18 -52.94 -26.87
C ALA A 712 11.56 -52.51 -26.35
N THR A 713 12.60 -52.78 -27.13
CA THR A 713 13.95 -52.25 -26.91
C THR A 713 14.11 -50.88 -27.58
N GLY A 714 14.96 -50.02 -27.03
CA GLY A 714 15.34 -48.76 -27.68
C GLY A 714 14.29 -47.65 -27.60
N TYR A 715 13.56 -47.56 -26.49
CA TYR A 715 12.81 -46.35 -26.13
C TYR A 715 13.78 -45.19 -25.86
N VAL A 716 13.41 -43.98 -26.28
CA VAL A 716 14.10 -42.73 -25.93
C VAL A 716 13.08 -41.74 -25.41
N LEU A 717 13.39 -41.04 -24.32
CA LEU A 717 12.57 -39.95 -23.80
C LEU A 717 13.16 -38.60 -24.20
N THR A 718 12.38 -37.77 -24.88
CA THR A 718 12.73 -36.38 -25.19
C THR A 718 12.15 -35.48 -24.10
N ALA A 719 12.99 -34.61 -23.52
CA ALA A 719 12.59 -33.58 -22.56
C ALA A 719 12.71 -32.18 -23.17
N VAL A 720 11.75 -31.31 -22.85
CA VAL A 720 11.66 -29.93 -23.37
C VAL A 720 11.31 -28.96 -22.24
N THR A 721 11.83 -27.73 -22.33
CA THR A 721 11.47 -26.63 -21.41
C THR A 721 11.65 -25.26 -22.07
N GLY A 722 10.62 -24.43 -22.02
CA GLY A 722 10.60 -23.10 -22.63
C GLY A 722 11.07 -23.09 -24.09
N THR A 723 12.12 -22.30 -24.36
CA THR A 723 12.79 -22.20 -25.67
C THR A 723 14.17 -22.88 -25.69
N LEU A 724 14.52 -23.67 -24.68
CA LEU A 724 15.79 -24.41 -24.67
C LEU A 724 15.76 -25.55 -25.71
N PRO A 725 16.92 -25.93 -26.28
CA PRO A 725 16.99 -27.10 -27.15
C PRO A 725 16.47 -28.36 -26.44
N PRO A 726 15.64 -29.20 -27.10
CA PRO A 726 15.24 -30.49 -26.56
C PRO A 726 16.46 -31.38 -26.27
N VAL A 727 16.36 -32.20 -25.23
CA VAL A 727 17.39 -33.21 -24.89
C VAL A 727 16.78 -34.61 -24.88
N ASP A 728 17.49 -35.56 -25.46
CA ASP A 728 17.09 -36.96 -25.53
C ASP A 728 17.81 -37.79 -24.46
N SER A 729 17.13 -38.80 -23.93
CA SER A 729 17.73 -39.80 -23.06
C SER A 729 18.65 -40.75 -23.83
N SER A 730 19.47 -41.50 -23.10
CA SER A 730 20.02 -42.75 -23.65
C SER A 730 18.87 -43.73 -23.97
N PRO A 731 19.03 -44.63 -24.97
CA PRO A 731 18.04 -45.66 -25.26
C PRO A 731 17.95 -46.69 -24.12
N PHE A 732 16.74 -47.11 -23.77
CA PHE A 732 16.45 -48.13 -22.76
C PHE A 732 15.38 -49.10 -23.26
N SER A 733 15.16 -50.19 -22.52
CA SER A 733 14.26 -51.29 -22.90
C SER A 733 13.13 -51.46 -21.89
N VAL A 734 11.93 -51.69 -22.41
CA VAL A 734 10.80 -52.18 -21.61
C VAL A 734 10.54 -53.61 -22.03
N ILE A 735 10.56 -54.53 -21.08
CA ILE A 735 10.32 -55.95 -21.32
C ILE A 735 9.04 -56.42 -20.64
N ARG A 736 8.51 -57.55 -21.08
CA ARG A 736 7.43 -58.24 -20.34
C ARG A 736 8.06 -58.88 -19.11
N SER A 737 7.41 -58.79 -17.96
CA SER A 737 7.78 -59.60 -16.80
C SER A 737 7.75 -61.09 -17.20
N PRO A 738 8.72 -61.92 -16.79
CA PRO A 738 8.70 -63.34 -17.08
C PRO A 738 7.55 -64.01 -16.32
N MET A 739 6.38 -64.08 -16.97
CA MET A 739 5.26 -64.89 -16.49
C MET A 739 5.59 -66.37 -16.72
N GLY A 740 6.10 -67.03 -15.68
CA GLY A 740 5.98 -68.48 -15.59
C GLY A 740 4.50 -68.85 -15.55
N PHE A 741 3.98 -69.47 -16.60
CA PHE A 741 2.63 -70.04 -16.58
C PHE A 741 2.60 -71.24 -15.64
N LEU A 742 1.95 -71.08 -14.48
CA LEU A 742 1.59 -72.20 -13.62
C LEU A 742 0.37 -72.90 -14.22
N SER A 743 0.48 -74.19 -14.51
CA SER A 743 -0.67 -75.06 -14.79
C SER A 743 -0.78 -76.13 -13.70
N GLN A 744 -1.98 -76.29 -13.15
CA GLN A 744 -2.25 -77.30 -12.14
C GLN A 744 -2.57 -78.62 -12.84
N THR A 745 -1.67 -79.60 -12.71
CA THR A 745 -1.81 -80.94 -13.32
C THR A 745 -2.44 -81.96 -12.37
N GLY A 746 -2.53 -81.68 -11.07
CA GLY A 746 -3.21 -82.51 -10.09
C GLY A 746 -3.50 -81.77 -8.77
N PRO A 747 -4.25 -82.40 -7.84
CA PRO A 747 -4.68 -81.76 -6.60
C PRO A 747 -3.53 -81.40 -5.64
N ASN A 748 -2.34 -82.00 -5.80
CA ASN A 748 -1.17 -81.77 -4.94
C ASN A 748 0.15 -81.60 -5.75
N GLU A 749 0.09 -81.31 -7.05
CA GLU A 749 1.27 -81.25 -7.91
C GLU A 749 1.27 -79.99 -8.78
N VAL A 750 2.41 -79.29 -8.80
CA VAL A 750 2.65 -78.05 -9.56
C VAL A 750 3.98 -78.18 -10.27
N THR A 751 3.96 -78.16 -11.61
CA THR A 751 5.18 -78.22 -12.43
C THR A 751 5.61 -76.81 -12.84
N VAL A 752 6.90 -76.50 -12.71
CA VAL A 752 7.50 -75.25 -13.17
C VAL A 752 8.60 -75.58 -14.18
N SER A 753 8.44 -75.15 -15.43
CA SER A 753 9.49 -75.23 -16.45
C SER A 753 10.36 -73.98 -16.40
N LEU A 754 11.68 -74.18 -16.40
CA LEU A 754 12.69 -73.11 -16.44
C LEU A 754 13.27 -72.99 -17.85
N ASP A 755 13.61 -71.77 -18.27
CA ASP A 755 14.49 -71.56 -19.42
C ASP A 755 15.95 -71.87 -18.99
N PRO A 756 16.71 -72.71 -19.71
CA PRO A 756 18.11 -72.99 -19.41
C PRO A 756 19.05 -71.78 -19.36
N ALA A 757 18.65 -70.62 -19.91
CA ALA A 757 19.44 -69.39 -19.89
C ALA A 757 19.31 -68.59 -18.57
N ASP A 758 18.20 -68.70 -17.85
CA ASP A 758 17.90 -67.84 -16.69
C ASP A 758 18.47 -68.40 -15.37
N ARG A 759 19.47 -67.70 -14.82
CA ARG A 759 20.16 -68.09 -13.58
C ARG A 759 19.55 -67.51 -12.30
N THR A 760 18.36 -66.91 -12.37
CA THR A 760 17.65 -66.33 -11.23
C THR A 760 16.14 -66.56 -11.32
N VAL A 761 15.56 -67.24 -10.33
CA VAL A 761 14.10 -67.35 -10.17
C VAL A 761 13.64 -66.34 -9.13
N GLN A 762 12.71 -65.45 -9.50
CA GLN A 762 12.10 -64.49 -8.58
C GLN A 762 10.65 -64.90 -8.33
N ILE A 763 10.40 -65.60 -7.22
CA ILE A 763 9.04 -65.95 -6.78
C ILE A 763 8.47 -64.73 -6.04
N CYS A 764 7.75 -63.88 -6.76
CA CYS A 764 7.15 -62.67 -6.18
C CYS A 764 5.89 -62.99 -5.37
N ASP A 765 5.11 -64.00 -5.80
CA ASP A 765 3.86 -64.42 -5.17
C ASP A 765 3.78 -65.96 -5.08
N PHE A 766 3.32 -66.47 -3.93
CA PHE A 766 2.97 -67.88 -3.74
C PHE A 766 1.74 -67.99 -2.83
N VAL A 767 0.66 -68.56 -3.33
CA VAL A 767 -0.62 -68.66 -2.61
C VAL A 767 -0.81 -70.07 -2.06
N ILE A 768 -0.89 -70.21 -0.74
CA ILE A 768 -1.32 -71.45 -0.09
C ILE A 768 -2.82 -71.35 0.19
N ALA A 769 -3.60 -72.09 -0.60
CA ALA A 769 -5.05 -72.19 -0.44
C ALA A 769 -5.40 -73.33 0.53
N PHE A 770 -5.94 -73.01 1.71
CA PHE A 770 -6.56 -73.99 2.60
C PHE A 770 -8.08 -73.99 2.39
N PRO A 771 -8.74 -75.15 2.17
CA PRO A 771 -10.20 -75.21 2.14
C PRO A 771 -10.78 -75.05 3.54
N THR A 772 -11.61 -74.03 3.74
CA THR A 772 -12.32 -73.74 4.98
C THR A 772 -13.52 -74.67 5.18
N ALA A 773 -13.24 -75.90 5.62
CA ALA A 773 -14.26 -76.79 6.16
C ALA A 773 -13.91 -77.15 7.61
N ASP A 774 -14.69 -76.58 8.54
CA ASP A 774 -14.79 -76.98 9.94
C ASP A 774 -13.60 -76.63 10.87
N LEU A 775 -13.43 -75.34 11.16
CA LEU A 775 -12.71 -74.86 12.35
C LEU A 775 -13.53 -73.80 13.10
N THR A 776 -14.29 -74.25 14.09
CA THR A 776 -14.61 -73.39 15.24
C THR A 776 -13.31 -73.07 15.98
N THR A 777 -13.20 -71.85 16.51
CA THR A 777 -11.98 -71.22 17.07
C THR A 777 -10.94 -72.20 17.62
N PRO A 778 -9.80 -72.42 16.94
CA PRO A 778 -8.75 -73.29 17.46
C PRO A 778 -8.15 -72.65 18.71
N THR A 779 -8.17 -73.40 19.80
CA THR A 779 -7.39 -73.07 21.00
C THR A 779 -5.96 -73.59 20.83
N ALA A 780 -5.02 -73.12 21.66
CA ALA A 780 -3.60 -73.43 21.50
C ALA A 780 -3.23 -74.92 21.69
N SER A 781 -4.20 -75.80 21.93
CA SER A 781 -4.05 -77.26 22.02
C SER A 781 -4.28 -78.02 20.70
N ASP A 782 -4.88 -77.38 19.68
CA ASP A 782 -5.49 -78.11 18.56
C ASP A 782 -4.54 -78.39 17.38
N VAL A 783 -3.23 -78.13 17.56
CA VAL A 783 -2.18 -78.42 16.58
C VAL A 783 -1.12 -79.35 17.20
N THR A 784 -1.35 -80.66 17.11
CA THR A 784 -0.28 -81.65 17.32
C THR A 784 0.64 -81.73 16.09
N PRO A 785 1.97 -81.57 16.23
CA PRO A 785 2.89 -81.56 15.08
C PRO A 785 3.13 -82.97 14.55
N SER A 786 2.30 -83.42 13.61
CA SER A 786 2.45 -84.76 12.98
C SER A 786 2.02 -84.85 11.50
N ALA A 787 1.64 -83.75 10.85
CA ALA A 787 1.30 -83.73 9.43
C ALA A 787 2.45 -83.12 8.60
N ASN A 788 3.41 -83.96 8.20
CA ASN A 788 4.44 -83.56 7.23
C ASN A 788 3.82 -83.45 5.83
N TRP A 789 3.57 -82.22 5.34
CA TRP A 789 3.17 -81.97 3.96
C TRP A 789 4.37 -82.13 3.01
N ALA A 790 4.57 -83.34 2.50
CA ALA A 790 5.63 -83.65 1.56
C ALA A 790 5.22 -83.35 0.11
N TYR A 791 5.60 -82.17 -0.40
CA TYR A 791 5.49 -81.86 -1.82
C TYR A 791 6.66 -82.50 -2.59
N THR A 792 6.34 -83.34 -3.57
CA THR A 792 7.33 -84.02 -4.40
C THR A 792 7.35 -83.38 -5.78
N PHE A 793 8.51 -82.91 -6.22
CA PHE A 793 8.74 -82.42 -7.59
C PHE A 793 9.48 -83.50 -8.38
N VAL A 794 8.97 -83.85 -9.56
CA VAL A 794 9.56 -84.86 -10.46
C VAL A 794 10.33 -84.16 -11.59
N GLU A 795 11.49 -84.72 -11.95
CA GLU A 795 12.50 -84.06 -12.79
C GLU A 795 12.29 -84.29 -14.30
N SER A 796 12.65 -83.30 -15.12
CA SER A 796 13.11 -83.54 -16.49
C SER A 796 14.45 -82.82 -16.76
N GLY A 797 15.53 -83.41 -16.24
CA GLY A 797 16.92 -83.24 -16.68
C GLY A 797 17.50 -81.83 -16.75
N ALA A 798 17.80 -81.22 -15.59
CA ALA A 798 18.88 -80.21 -15.43
C ALA A 798 19.05 -79.72 -13.98
N GLY A 799 19.14 -80.61 -12.97
CA GLY A 799 19.66 -80.27 -11.63
C GLY A 799 18.72 -79.44 -10.75
N MET A 800 17.95 -80.12 -9.89
CA MET A 800 17.01 -79.48 -8.97
C MET A 800 17.48 -79.40 -7.51
N VAL A 801 17.04 -78.36 -6.80
CA VAL A 801 17.07 -78.25 -5.34
C VAL A 801 15.73 -78.73 -4.78
N ARG A 802 15.76 -79.56 -3.72
CA ARG A 802 14.57 -80.12 -3.06
C ARG A 802 14.38 -79.45 -1.69
N PHE A 803 13.15 -79.07 -1.34
CA PHE A 803 12.81 -78.36 -0.10
C PHE A 803 11.77 -79.12 0.72
N TRP A 804 11.91 -79.09 2.05
CA TRP A 804 10.87 -79.50 3.00
C TRP A 804 10.23 -78.28 3.69
N LEU A 805 9.01 -78.46 4.18
CA LEU A 805 8.25 -77.53 5.01
C LEU A 805 8.15 -78.12 6.43
N ASP A 806 9.12 -77.81 7.28
CA ASP A 806 9.24 -78.39 8.62
C ASP A 806 8.70 -77.44 9.71
N ASN A 807 7.71 -77.93 10.48
CA ASN A 807 7.07 -77.33 11.67
C ASN A 807 6.52 -75.89 11.56
N TRP A 808 5.19 -75.79 11.63
CA TRP A 808 4.46 -74.54 11.84
C TRP A 808 4.33 -74.24 13.35
N ASP A 809 5.24 -73.41 13.88
CA ASP A 809 5.15 -72.91 15.25
C ASP A 809 4.03 -71.85 15.35
N GLY A 810 3.02 -72.09 16.19
CA GLY A 810 1.74 -71.35 16.19
C GLY A 810 1.82 -69.83 16.39
N VAL A 811 0.88 -69.11 15.78
CA VAL A 811 0.83 -67.64 15.75
C VAL A 811 0.32 -67.04 17.06
N SER A 812 0.99 -66.00 17.58
CA SER A 812 0.41 -65.08 18.56
C SER A 812 0.03 -63.77 17.88
N SER A 813 -1.13 -63.19 18.24
CA SER A 813 -1.71 -62.01 17.57
C SER A 813 -0.98 -60.68 17.82
N THR A 814 0.14 -60.70 18.54
CA THR A 814 0.94 -59.51 18.91
C THR A 814 2.46 -59.72 18.82
N GLY A 815 2.93 -60.83 18.25
CA GLY A 815 4.36 -61.17 18.11
C GLY A 815 4.88 -61.17 16.65
N PRO A 816 6.22 -61.09 16.43
CA PRO A 816 6.79 -61.00 15.10
C PRO A 816 6.94 -62.36 14.41
N ALA A 817 6.41 -62.46 13.19
CA ALA A 817 6.77 -63.40 12.12
C ALA A 817 6.77 -64.91 12.45
N ALA A 818 5.79 -65.63 11.90
CA ALA A 818 5.96 -67.05 11.60
C ALA A 818 7.15 -67.26 10.65
N LYS A 819 7.90 -68.35 10.85
CA LYS A 819 9.10 -68.68 10.06
C LYS A 819 8.87 -69.98 9.31
N ILE A 820 8.89 -69.93 7.98
CA ILE A 820 9.06 -71.15 7.19
C ILE A 820 10.55 -71.49 7.16
N ARG A 821 10.88 -72.74 7.48
CA ARG A 821 12.23 -73.29 7.39
C ARG A 821 12.31 -74.16 6.14
N PHE A 822 13.11 -73.74 5.17
CA PHE A 822 13.39 -74.50 3.97
C PHE A 822 14.64 -75.36 4.19
N THR A 823 14.48 -76.68 4.27
CA THR A 823 15.59 -77.62 4.48
C THR A 823 16.02 -78.25 3.14
N PRO A 824 17.24 -77.99 2.62
CA PRO A 824 17.75 -78.62 1.40
C PRO A 824 18.13 -80.08 1.64
N VAL A 825 17.90 -80.96 0.66
CA VAL A 825 18.05 -82.42 0.86
C VAL A 825 19.49 -82.96 0.69
N SER A 826 20.47 -82.09 0.47
CA SER A 826 21.89 -82.47 0.61
C SER A 826 22.81 -81.28 0.88
N GLY A 827 23.56 -81.34 1.99
CA GLY A 827 24.85 -80.66 2.15
C GLY A 827 24.87 -79.15 2.40
N VAL A 828 23.75 -78.43 2.30
CA VAL A 828 23.71 -76.97 2.49
C VAL A 828 22.87 -76.60 3.72
N SER A 829 23.40 -75.75 4.61
CA SER A 829 22.68 -75.26 5.79
C SER A 829 21.50 -74.36 5.37
N GLY A 830 20.27 -74.76 5.71
CA GLY A 830 19.06 -74.01 5.36
C GLY A 830 18.97 -72.64 6.04
N ARG A 831 18.33 -71.68 5.36
CA ARG A 831 18.10 -70.31 5.86
C ARG A 831 16.62 -70.16 6.25
N SER A 832 16.33 -69.76 7.49
CA SER A 832 14.96 -69.40 7.89
C SER A 832 14.60 -68.00 7.38
N ILE A 833 13.44 -67.87 6.72
CA ILE A 833 12.94 -66.58 6.23
C ILE A 833 11.78 -66.13 7.12
N PRO A 834 11.81 -64.91 7.70
CA PRO A 834 10.69 -64.38 8.47
C PRO A 834 9.57 -63.88 7.54
N ILE A 835 8.34 -64.29 7.79
CA ILE A 835 7.16 -63.84 7.03
C ILE A 835 6.43 -62.77 7.84
N ARG A 836 6.02 -61.66 7.20
CA ARG A 836 5.24 -60.61 7.85
C ARG A 836 3.80 -60.67 7.34
N ILE A 837 2.84 -60.85 8.24
CA ILE A 837 1.41 -60.74 7.89
C ILE A 837 1.15 -59.26 7.59
N LEU A 838 0.75 -58.95 6.36
CA LEU A 838 0.50 -57.57 5.92
C LEU A 838 -0.99 -57.21 5.92
N THR A 839 -1.88 -58.13 5.53
CA THR A 839 -3.33 -57.98 5.62
C THR A 839 -4.05 -59.34 5.67
N THR A 840 -5.23 -59.37 6.28
CA THR A 840 -6.28 -60.37 6.00
C THR A 840 -7.40 -59.67 5.24
N SER A 841 -7.63 -60.04 3.99
CA SER A 841 -8.74 -59.52 3.19
C SER A 841 -9.77 -60.62 2.93
N ASN A 842 -10.96 -60.48 3.53
CA ASN A 842 -12.12 -61.24 3.06
C ASN A 842 -12.49 -60.72 1.68
N VAL A 843 -12.11 -61.47 0.64
CA VAL A 843 -12.72 -61.35 -0.68
C VAL A 843 -14.04 -62.13 -0.61
N ALA A 844 -15.14 -61.50 -1.02
CA ALA A 844 -16.41 -62.21 -1.12
C ALA A 844 -16.34 -63.26 -2.24
N ASP A 845 -16.95 -64.42 -1.97
CA ASP A 845 -17.00 -65.63 -2.79
C ASP A 845 -15.69 -66.45 -2.87
N ASN A 846 -15.74 -67.62 -2.20
CA ASN A 846 -14.67 -68.60 -1.91
C ASN A 846 -13.55 -68.13 -0.97
N GLU A 847 -13.67 -68.55 0.29
CA GLU A 847 -12.71 -68.32 1.38
C GLU A 847 -11.34 -68.94 1.10
N PHE A 848 -10.34 -68.07 0.87
CA PHE A 848 -8.92 -68.42 0.92
C PHE A 848 -8.15 -67.32 1.67
N VAL A 849 -7.19 -67.71 2.51
CA VAL A 849 -6.28 -66.76 3.17
C VAL A 849 -5.01 -66.64 2.34
N SER A 850 -4.86 -65.52 1.63
CA SER A 850 -3.65 -65.23 0.86
C SER A 850 -2.51 -64.77 1.78
N TYR A 851 -1.34 -65.39 1.66
CA TYR A 851 -0.11 -65.02 2.36
C TYR A 851 0.89 -64.43 1.36
N TYR A 852 1.45 -63.25 1.66
CA TYR A 852 2.47 -62.62 0.83
C TYR A 852 3.84 -62.71 1.49
N LEU A 853 4.88 -62.99 0.71
CA LEU A 853 6.27 -62.93 1.18
C LEU A 853 6.75 -61.47 1.09
N ALA A 854 7.20 -60.92 2.21
CA ALA A 854 7.83 -59.60 2.22
C ALA A 854 9.20 -59.65 1.54
N GLU A 855 9.29 -59.20 0.29
CA GLU A 855 10.50 -58.83 -0.50
C GLU A 855 11.81 -59.59 -0.22
N ASN A 856 11.76 -60.91 -0.06
CA ASN A 856 12.95 -61.73 0.22
C ASN A 856 13.33 -62.57 -1.01
N VAL A 857 14.35 -62.11 -1.76
CA VAL A 857 14.88 -62.86 -2.90
C VAL A 857 15.73 -64.04 -2.42
N LEU A 858 15.22 -65.26 -2.62
CA LEU A 858 16.01 -66.49 -2.49
C LEU A 858 17.00 -66.59 -3.67
N ARG A 859 18.24 -66.13 -3.47
CA ARG A 859 19.33 -66.29 -4.44
C ARG A 859 20.16 -67.52 -4.09
N PHE A 860 20.27 -68.47 -5.03
CA PHE A 860 21.06 -69.70 -4.87
C PHE A 860 22.33 -69.59 -5.73
N VAL A 861 23.50 -69.89 -5.16
CA VAL A 861 24.78 -69.98 -5.89
C VAL A 861 25.29 -71.42 -5.72
N PRO A 862 25.01 -72.34 -6.67
CA PRO A 862 25.43 -73.72 -6.55
C PRO A 862 26.96 -73.86 -6.46
N GLY A 863 27.45 -74.53 -5.42
CA GLY A 863 28.88 -74.81 -5.24
C GLY A 863 29.76 -73.63 -4.81
N GLY A 864 29.17 -72.52 -4.33
CA GLY A 864 29.94 -71.32 -3.99
C GLY A 864 30.94 -71.48 -2.82
N LYS A 865 32.13 -70.88 -2.97
CA LYS A 865 33.20 -70.87 -1.95
C LYS A 865 33.89 -69.51 -1.89
N LEU A 866 34.58 -69.22 -0.79
CA LEU A 866 35.46 -68.05 -0.69
C LEU A 866 36.85 -68.36 -1.27
N ALA A 867 37.59 -67.33 -1.68
CA ALA A 867 39.00 -67.45 -2.07
C ALA A 867 39.79 -66.17 -1.75
N PHE A 868 41.03 -66.31 -1.25
CA PHE A 868 41.95 -65.18 -1.11
C PHE A 868 42.56 -64.82 -2.47
N THR A 869 42.22 -63.65 -2.99
CA THR A 869 42.78 -63.06 -4.22
C THR A 869 44.03 -62.21 -3.95
N ALA A 870 44.21 -61.72 -2.71
CA ALA A 870 45.48 -61.20 -2.21
C ALA A 870 45.80 -61.82 -0.85
N GLN A 871 47.06 -62.22 -0.65
CA GLN A 871 47.55 -62.90 0.55
C GLN A 871 48.16 -61.89 1.55
N PRO A 872 48.09 -62.16 2.87
CA PRO A 872 48.77 -61.34 3.89
C PRO A 872 50.30 -61.37 3.70
N GLY A 873 50.95 -60.21 3.84
CA GLY A 873 52.40 -60.10 3.94
C GLY A 873 52.94 -60.32 5.36
N HIS A 874 54.26 -60.38 5.49
CA HIS A 874 54.95 -60.42 6.79
C HIS A 874 54.87 -59.05 7.49
N ALA A 875 54.64 -59.03 8.80
CA ALA A 875 54.41 -57.80 9.57
C ALA A 875 55.27 -57.73 10.85
N GLU A 876 55.32 -56.58 11.51
CA GLU A 876 55.82 -56.48 12.89
C GLU A 876 54.66 -56.58 13.91
N PRO A 877 54.90 -57.05 15.14
CA PRO A 877 53.86 -57.15 16.17
C PRO A 877 53.13 -55.81 16.39
N GLY A 878 51.81 -55.83 16.26
CA GLY A 878 50.92 -54.67 16.41
C GLY A 878 50.78 -53.78 15.17
N LEU A 879 51.66 -53.89 14.17
CA LEU A 879 51.56 -53.12 12.93
C LEU A 879 50.64 -53.80 11.90
N THR A 880 50.06 -52.99 11.01
CA THR A 880 49.19 -53.47 9.93
C THR A 880 49.97 -54.32 8.92
N ILE A 881 49.65 -55.62 8.83
CA ILE A 881 49.08 -56.18 7.59
C ILE A 881 49.59 -55.69 6.22
N PRO A 882 50.88 -55.69 5.81
CA PRO A 882 51.24 -55.18 4.48
C PRO A 882 50.74 -56.13 3.39
N GLY A 883 50.25 -55.59 2.27
CA GLY A 883 49.54 -56.37 1.26
C GLY A 883 48.17 -56.82 1.80
N PRO A 884 47.14 -55.95 1.75
CA PRO A 884 45.90 -56.19 2.49
C PRO A 884 45.18 -57.44 1.99
N PRO A 885 44.88 -58.41 2.89
CA PRO A 885 44.19 -59.63 2.50
C PRO A 885 42.87 -59.32 1.80
N THR A 886 42.72 -59.84 0.59
CA THR A 886 41.54 -59.57 -0.26
C THR A 886 40.88 -60.89 -0.62
N ILE A 887 39.55 -60.95 -0.45
CA ILE A 887 38.75 -62.15 -0.63
C ILE A 887 37.70 -61.91 -1.69
N SER A 888 37.56 -62.85 -2.63
CA SER A 888 36.41 -62.94 -3.53
C SER A 888 35.46 -64.06 -3.12
N LEU A 889 34.21 -63.95 -3.59
CA LEU A 889 33.28 -65.07 -3.64
C LEU A 889 33.38 -65.72 -5.03
N ARG A 890 33.53 -67.04 -5.08
CA ARG A 890 33.56 -67.81 -6.33
C ARG A 890 32.41 -68.78 -6.42
N ASP A 891 31.93 -69.01 -7.65
CA ASP A 891 30.95 -70.07 -7.93
C ASP A 891 31.61 -71.44 -8.11
N GLY A 892 30.80 -72.48 -8.35
CA GLY A 892 31.27 -73.84 -8.62
C GLY A 892 32.11 -74.03 -9.90
N THR A 893 32.36 -72.96 -10.67
CA THR A 893 33.24 -72.93 -11.85
C THR A 893 34.53 -72.14 -11.63
N GLU A 894 34.81 -71.72 -10.39
CA GLU A 894 35.94 -70.86 -9.98
C GLU A 894 35.89 -69.40 -10.48
N ALA A 895 34.77 -68.95 -11.05
CA ALA A 895 34.59 -67.56 -11.49
C ALA A 895 34.22 -66.65 -10.30
N ASP A 896 34.80 -65.43 -10.25
CA ASP A 896 34.50 -64.44 -9.21
C ASP A 896 33.08 -63.83 -9.42
N VAL A 897 32.30 -63.74 -8.35
CA VAL A 897 30.89 -63.33 -8.35
C VAL A 897 30.74 -61.92 -7.78
N THR A 898 30.33 -60.96 -8.61
CA THR A 898 30.34 -59.53 -8.26
C THR A 898 29.11 -59.03 -7.49
N ASP A 899 27.96 -59.66 -7.69
CA ASP A 899 26.64 -59.03 -7.43
C ASP A 899 25.87 -59.65 -6.25
N VAL A 900 26.54 -60.42 -5.38
CA VAL A 900 25.92 -61.08 -4.22
C VAL A 900 26.33 -60.36 -2.92
N PRO A 901 25.42 -59.61 -2.27
CA PRO A 901 25.72 -58.92 -1.02
C PRO A 901 25.90 -59.94 0.12
N SER A 902 27.16 -60.23 0.44
CA SER A 902 27.58 -61.13 1.51
C SER A 902 28.57 -60.45 2.44
N MET A 903 28.45 -60.72 3.74
CA MET A 903 29.29 -60.18 4.81
C MET A 903 30.43 -61.15 5.10
N ILE A 904 31.63 -60.85 4.61
CA ILE A 904 32.82 -61.67 4.86
C ILE A 904 33.35 -61.35 6.26
N THR A 905 33.55 -62.38 7.08
CA THR A 905 34.23 -62.29 8.39
C THR A 905 35.61 -62.94 8.29
N ILE A 906 36.64 -62.28 8.84
CA ILE A 906 38.02 -62.78 8.85
C ILE A 906 38.56 -62.97 10.27
N SER A 907 39.36 -64.01 10.48
CA SER A 907 39.89 -64.43 11.79
C SER A 907 41.27 -65.09 11.65
N LEU A 908 42.01 -65.22 12.76
CA LEU A 908 43.23 -66.06 12.79
C LEU A 908 42.83 -67.54 12.80
N LYS A 909 43.55 -68.36 12.02
CA LYS A 909 43.37 -69.80 11.98
C LYS A 909 43.77 -70.43 13.33
N PRO A 910 42.89 -71.20 14.00
CA PRO A 910 43.25 -71.91 15.22
C PRO A 910 44.46 -72.82 15.01
N GLY A 911 45.47 -72.70 15.88
CA GLY A 911 46.73 -73.45 15.78
C GLY A 911 47.76 -72.89 14.80
N SER A 912 47.53 -71.70 14.22
CA SER A 912 48.54 -70.95 13.45
C SER A 912 49.25 -69.91 14.33
N GLY A 913 50.56 -69.75 14.15
CA GLY A 913 51.40 -68.86 14.96
C GLY A 913 51.26 -69.00 16.47
N ASN A 914 51.31 -67.89 17.19
CA ASN A 914 51.21 -67.89 18.65
C ASN A 914 49.74 -68.08 19.08
N PRO A 915 49.41 -69.13 19.87
CA PRO A 915 48.02 -69.46 20.21
C PRO A 915 47.31 -68.43 21.11
N THR A 916 48.02 -67.46 21.69
CA THR A 916 47.43 -66.36 22.47
C THR A 916 47.41 -65.02 21.72
N ALA A 917 47.78 -64.98 20.44
CA ALA A 917 47.77 -63.75 19.64
C ALA A 917 46.34 -63.34 19.23
N ALA A 918 46.11 -62.03 19.15
CA ALA A 918 44.87 -61.42 18.72
C ALA A 918 45.02 -60.66 17.40
N LEU A 919 44.06 -60.87 16.49
CA LEU A 919 43.93 -60.13 15.23
C LEU A 919 43.20 -58.80 15.46
N SER A 920 43.87 -57.66 15.49
CA SER A 920 43.19 -56.36 15.55
C SER A 920 42.73 -55.89 14.16
N GLY A 921 41.92 -54.82 14.10
CA GLY A 921 41.37 -54.26 12.85
C GLY A 921 39.93 -54.69 12.50
N THR A 922 39.44 -54.26 11.33
CA THR A 922 38.07 -54.45 10.86
C THR A 922 37.83 -55.89 10.42
N ARG A 923 37.38 -56.76 11.33
CA ARG A 923 37.20 -58.19 11.03
C ARG A 923 35.98 -58.56 10.17
N LYS A 924 35.13 -57.61 9.75
CA LYS A 924 33.95 -57.86 8.90
C LYS A 924 33.80 -56.81 7.80
N ARG A 925 33.65 -57.24 6.54
CA ARG A 925 33.46 -56.35 5.39
C ARG A 925 32.55 -56.98 4.32
N SER A 926 31.71 -56.17 3.69
CA SER A 926 30.87 -56.59 2.56
C SER A 926 31.66 -56.57 1.26
N LEU A 927 31.30 -57.40 0.28
CA LEU A 927 31.87 -57.31 -1.06
C LEU A 927 31.54 -55.95 -1.70
N ALA A 928 32.54 -55.32 -2.31
CA ALA A 928 32.43 -54.14 -3.14
C ALA A 928 33.11 -54.44 -4.49
N GLY A 929 32.36 -54.42 -5.59
CA GLY A 929 32.87 -54.87 -6.90
C GLY A 929 33.32 -56.34 -6.91
N GLY A 930 32.67 -57.21 -6.14
CA GLY A 930 33.03 -58.63 -6.01
C GLY A 930 34.17 -58.96 -5.05
N LEU A 931 34.79 -57.97 -4.41
CA LEU A 931 35.94 -58.17 -3.50
C LEU A 931 35.72 -57.56 -2.11
N ALA A 932 36.24 -58.21 -1.07
CA ALA A 932 36.38 -57.68 0.28
C ALA A 932 37.87 -57.60 0.65
N SER A 933 38.44 -56.40 0.62
CA SER A 933 39.84 -56.11 1.01
C SER A 933 39.93 -55.60 2.44
N PHE A 934 40.85 -56.15 3.23
CA PHE A 934 40.99 -55.90 4.68
C PHE A 934 42.29 -55.13 4.97
N ASN A 935 42.19 -53.81 5.12
CA ASN A 935 43.33 -52.90 5.01
C ASN A 935 43.93 -52.44 6.36
N ASP A 936 43.39 -52.91 7.48
CA ASP A 936 43.69 -52.44 8.84
C ASP A 936 43.95 -53.59 9.83
N LEU A 937 44.16 -54.81 9.33
CA LEU A 937 44.43 -55.98 10.17
C LEU A 937 45.86 -55.96 10.72
N SER A 938 46.02 -56.25 12.00
CA SER A 938 47.33 -56.45 12.65
C SER A 938 47.30 -57.63 13.61
N VAL A 939 48.46 -58.24 13.89
CA VAL A 939 48.60 -59.31 14.88
C VAL A 939 49.54 -58.81 15.98
N ASP A 940 49.11 -58.90 17.23
CA ASP A 940 49.74 -58.25 18.39
C ASP A 940 51.04 -58.92 18.90
N LEU A 941 51.22 -60.23 18.66
CA LEU A 941 52.35 -61.01 19.17
C LEU A 941 53.24 -61.60 18.05
N PRO A 942 54.57 -61.68 18.25
CA PRO A 942 55.46 -62.32 17.29
C PRO A 942 55.24 -63.85 17.21
N GLY A 943 55.47 -64.41 16.01
CA GLY A 943 55.33 -65.83 15.69
C GLY A 943 55.51 -66.10 14.20
N SER A 944 55.86 -67.34 13.84
CA SER A 944 55.89 -67.82 12.45
C SER A 944 54.59 -68.53 12.07
N ASP A 945 54.32 -68.66 10.79
CA ASP A 945 53.24 -69.51 10.26
C ASP A 945 51.83 -69.14 10.74
N TYR A 946 51.54 -67.86 10.94
CA TYR A 946 50.16 -67.37 11.10
C TYR A 946 49.38 -67.53 9.80
N ALA A 947 48.09 -67.86 9.87
CA ALA A 947 47.20 -67.89 8.72
C ALA A 947 45.84 -67.26 9.06
N LEU A 948 45.17 -66.70 8.06
CA LEU A 948 43.84 -66.11 8.20
C LEU A 948 42.77 -67.04 7.62
N VAL A 949 41.60 -67.09 8.25
CA VAL A 949 40.41 -67.81 7.77
C VAL A 949 39.31 -66.80 7.48
N ALA A 950 38.77 -66.84 6.27
CA ALA A 950 37.62 -66.07 5.83
C ALA A 950 36.37 -66.95 5.78
N THR A 951 35.26 -66.46 6.33
CA THR A 951 33.97 -67.17 6.45
C THR A 951 32.80 -66.26 6.06
N ALA A 952 31.76 -66.81 5.42
CA ALA A 952 30.49 -66.14 5.15
C ALA A 952 29.35 -67.16 5.23
N ASP A 953 28.17 -66.71 5.69
CA ASP A 953 27.02 -67.58 5.90
C ASP A 953 26.61 -68.31 4.61
N GLY A 954 26.59 -69.65 4.65
CA GLY A 954 26.19 -70.50 3.52
C GLY A 954 27.30 -70.83 2.51
N PHE A 955 28.53 -70.36 2.71
CA PHE A 955 29.66 -70.62 1.81
C PHE A 955 30.81 -71.37 2.49
N SER A 956 31.57 -72.14 1.71
CA SER A 956 32.76 -72.83 2.23
C SER A 956 33.86 -71.83 2.62
N PRO A 957 34.49 -71.95 3.81
CA PRO A 957 35.58 -71.07 4.25
C PRO A 957 36.80 -71.11 3.33
N ALA A 958 37.58 -70.03 3.34
CA ALA A 958 38.90 -69.96 2.72
C ALA A 958 39.99 -69.75 3.76
N GLU A 959 41.19 -70.25 3.49
CA GLU A 959 42.39 -70.02 4.30
C GLU A 959 43.46 -69.27 3.48
N SER A 960 44.22 -68.40 4.14
CA SER A 960 45.37 -67.72 3.52
C SER A 960 46.61 -68.61 3.50
N MET A 961 47.59 -68.21 2.70
CA MET A 961 48.97 -68.68 2.88
C MET A 961 49.53 -68.27 4.25
N PRO A 962 50.49 -69.02 4.82
CA PRO A 962 51.13 -68.65 6.07
C PRO A 962 52.01 -67.39 5.95
N PHE A 963 52.02 -66.55 6.98
CA PHE A 963 52.87 -65.36 7.10
C PHE A 963 53.50 -65.28 8.50
N ASN A 964 54.57 -64.49 8.63
CA ASN A 964 55.31 -64.33 9.89
C ASN A 964 55.11 -62.93 10.46
N VAL A 965 55.07 -62.84 11.78
CA VAL A 965 55.00 -61.58 12.53
C VAL A 965 56.23 -61.48 13.43
N GLY A 966 57.08 -60.48 13.21
CA GLY A 966 58.37 -60.34 13.89
C GLY A 966 59.20 -59.21 13.30
N ALA A 967 60.38 -58.93 13.87
CA ALA A 967 61.25 -57.85 13.40
C ALA A 967 61.69 -58.08 11.94
N VAL A 968 61.32 -57.18 11.03
CA VAL A 968 61.61 -57.32 9.59
C VAL A 968 62.95 -56.67 9.26
N PRO A 969 63.95 -57.38 8.71
CA PRO A 969 65.19 -56.77 8.27
C PRO A 969 64.93 -55.84 7.07
N PHE A 970 65.14 -54.54 7.26
CA PHE A 970 64.84 -53.48 6.30
C PHE A 970 65.74 -53.54 5.05
N VAL A 971 65.12 -53.52 3.86
CA VAL A 971 65.83 -53.43 2.56
C VAL A 971 65.63 -52.03 1.97
N VAL A 972 66.73 -51.37 1.62
CA VAL A 972 66.79 -49.92 1.34
C VAL A 972 66.23 -49.51 -0.05
N SER A 973 65.62 -50.43 -0.80
CA SER A 973 65.20 -50.20 -2.21
C SER A 973 64.04 -49.22 -2.39
N ASP A 974 63.10 -49.16 -1.45
CA ASP A 974 61.74 -48.70 -1.77
C ASP A 974 61.50 -47.19 -1.53
N VAL A 975 62.47 -46.48 -0.95
CA VAL A 975 62.39 -45.02 -0.71
C VAL A 975 62.81 -44.21 -1.96
N VAL A 976 63.51 -44.82 -2.91
CA VAL A 976 64.09 -44.13 -4.08
C VAL A 976 63.06 -43.86 -5.20
N SER A 977 61.94 -44.58 -5.21
CA SER A 977 60.89 -44.43 -6.24
C SER A 977 59.93 -43.26 -6.00
N SER A 978 59.65 -42.88 -4.75
CA SER A 978 58.61 -41.91 -4.39
C SER A 978 59.05 -40.44 -4.42
N LEU A 979 60.32 -40.14 -4.67
CA LEU A 979 60.88 -38.77 -4.73
C LEU A 979 60.99 -38.20 -6.16
N ARG A 980 60.52 -38.91 -7.18
CA ARG A 980 60.61 -38.47 -8.58
C ARG A 980 59.40 -37.67 -9.06
N TRP A 981 59.13 -36.49 -8.49
CA TRP A 981 58.32 -35.44 -9.15
C TRP A 981 58.43 -34.02 -8.54
N ALA A 982 59.64 -33.56 -8.21
CA ALA A 982 59.96 -32.14 -8.09
C ALA A 982 61.47 -31.91 -8.32
N ALA A 983 61.80 -30.77 -8.95
CA ALA A 983 63.16 -30.34 -9.35
C ALA A 983 63.89 -31.25 -10.37
N GLY A 984 64.25 -30.67 -11.52
CA GLY A 984 65.17 -31.28 -12.47
C GLY A 984 66.62 -31.01 -12.06
N LEU A 985 67.46 -32.05 -12.10
CA LEU A 985 68.91 -31.96 -11.91
C LEU A 985 69.64 -32.84 -12.92
N ASP A 986 70.80 -32.35 -13.37
CA ASP A 986 71.77 -33.06 -14.23
C ASP A 986 72.41 -34.24 -13.47
N PRO A 987 73.06 -35.21 -14.15
CA PRO A 987 73.59 -36.41 -13.50
C PRO A 987 74.81 -36.12 -12.61
N ALA A 988 74.89 -36.86 -11.50
CA ALA A 988 75.84 -36.61 -10.42
C ALA A 988 77.32 -36.96 -10.76
N PRO A 989 78.30 -36.26 -10.15
CA PRO A 989 79.69 -36.71 -10.08
C PRO A 989 79.87 -37.98 -9.21
N ALA A 990 81.03 -38.63 -9.35
CA ALA A 990 81.27 -40.00 -8.88
C ALA A 990 81.91 -40.12 -7.48
N ASP A 991 81.50 -39.31 -6.49
CA ASP A 991 82.04 -39.32 -5.11
C ASP A 991 81.09 -39.91 -4.04
N GLY A 992 79.87 -40.32 -4.41
CA GLY A 992 79.05 -41.25 -3.62
C GLY A 992 78.38 -40.66 -2.38
N ILE A 993 78.39 -39.33 -2.18
CA ILE A 993 77.73 -38.65 -1.06
C ILE A 993 76.63 -37.74 -1.62
N GLY A 994 75.38 -38.21 -1.57
CA GLY A 994 74.23 -37.46 -2.07
C GLY A 994 73.95 -36.21 -1.23
N ARG A 995 73.98 -35.03 -1.85
CA ARG A 995 73.64 -33.74 -1.23
C ARG A 995 72.32 -33.21 -1.79
N LEU A 996 71.43 -32.75 -0.91
CA LEU A 996 70.11 -32.23 -1.28
C LEU A 996 70.10 -30.69 -1.14
N ASN A 997 69.89 -29.98 -2.25
CA ASN A 997 69.68 -28.54 -2.22
C ASN A 997 68.20 -28.23 -1.96
N VAL A 998 67.91 -27.50 -0.88
CA VAL A 998 66.56 -27.00 -0.57
C VAL A 998 66.64 -25.49 -0.49
N ALA A 999 65.82 -24.80 -1.27
CA ALA A 999 65.71 -23.34 -1.28
C ALA A 999 64.25 -22.92 -1.11
N ARG A 1000 64.03 -21.79 -0.43
CA ARG A 1000 62.75 -21.08 -0.36
C ARG A 1000 63.00 -19.65 -0.81
N ASP A 1001 62.01 -19.05 -1.47
CA ASP A 1001 62.19 -17.83 -2.27
C ASP A 1001 62.98 -16.70 -1.56
N GLY A 1002 64.13 -16.33 -2.14
CA GLY A 1002 64.77 -15.03 -1.91
C GLY A 1002 66.21 -15.03 -1.37
N GLU A 1003 66.67 -16.08 -0.68
CA GLU A 1003 68.00 -16.09 -0.03
C GLU A 1003 68.82 -17.37 -0.30
N SER A 1004 70.13 -17.29 -0.04
CA SER A 1004 71.15 -18.28 -0.45
C SER A 1004 71.07 -19.61 0.31
N ALA A 1005 71.24 -20.73 -0.41
CA ALA A 1005 71.14 -22.08 0.14
C ALA A 1005 72.29 -22.44 1.11
N GLU A 1006 71.93 -22.97 2.29
CA GLU A 1006 72.85 -23.63 3.22
C GLU A 1006 72.94 -25.15 2.95
N VAL A 1007 74.11 -25.74 3.23
CA VAL A 1007 74.36 -27.17 3.06
C VAL A 1007 74.27 -27.86 4.42
N ILE A 1008 73.29 -28.77 4.57
CA ILE A 1008 73.09 -29.61 5.77
C ILE A 1008 73.44 -31.07 5.49
N ASP A 1009 73.89 -31.78 6.53
CA ASP A 1009 74.34 -33.16 6.44
C ASP A 1009 73.16 -34.16 6.35
N ALA A 1010 73.42 -35.35 5.80
CA ALA A 1010 72.40 -36.37 5.56
C ALA A 1010 71.73 -36.88 6.85
N ALA A 1011 72.44 -36.82 7.99
CA ALA A 1011 71.86 -37.13 9.30
C ALA A 1011 70.75 -36.14 9.70
N ASP A 1012 70.95 -34.84 9.48
CA ASP A 1012 69.98 -33.80 9.80
C ASP A 1012 68.79 -33.83 8.84
N ALA A 1013 69.03 -34.15 7.56
CA ALA A 1013 67.96 -34.36 6.58
C ALA A 1013 67.00 -35.51 6.98
N ILE A 1014 67.51 -36.58 7.63
CA ILE A 1014 66.69 -37.69 8.13
C ILE A 1014 65.83 -37.24 9.33
N VAL A 1015 66.37 -36.41 10.23
CA VAL A 1015 65.61 -35.85 11.37
C VAL A 1015 64.51 -34.89 10.88
N ILE A 1016 64.82 -34.05 9.88
CA ILE A 1016 63.86 -33.13 9.27
C ILE A 1016 62.75 -33.90 8.52
N ALA A 1017 63.10 -34.96 7.78
CA ALA A 1017 62.11 -35.80 7.10
C ALA A 1017 61.15 -36.50 8.08
N ARG A 1018 61.63 -36.95 9.24
CA ARG A 1018 60.79 -37.52 10.32
C ARG A 1018 59.85 -36.48 10.93
N LYS A 1019 60.32 -35.25 11.17
CA LYS A 1019 59.45 -34.14 11.64
C LYS A 1019 58.39 -33.74 10.62
N ILE A 1020 58.74 -33.65 9.32
CA ILE A 1020 57.77 -33.32 8.25
C ILE A 1020 56.74 -34.44 8.05
N ALA A 1021 57.13 -35.70 8.20
CA ALA A 1021 56.23 -36.85 8.14
C ALA A 1021 55.37 -37.06 9.41
N GLY A 1022 55.56 -36.26 10.47
CA GLY A 1022 54.78 -36.36 11.71
C GLY A 1022 55.08 -37.62 12.54
N LEU A 1023 56.30 -38.17 12.44
CA LEU A 1023 56.66 -39.48 13.02
C LEU A 1023 57.39 -39.41 14.38
N ASP A 1024 57.63 -38.21 14.93
CA ASP A 1024 58.12 -38.01 16.29
C ASP A 1024 57.05 -37.37 17.20
N SER A 1025 56.98 -37.81 18.46
CA SER A 1025 55.85 -37.56 19.37
C SER A 1025 56.17 -36.61 20.54
N ASN A 1026 57.18 -35.76 20.40
CA ASN A 1026 57.51 -34.66 21.31
C ASN A 1026 57.96 -33.44 20.47
N PRO A 1027 57.63 -32.19 20.86
CA PRO A 1027 57.59 -31.03 19.96
C PRO A 1027 58.97 -30.59 19.39
#